data_AF-A0A918N3K0-F1
#
_entry.id   AF-A0A918N3K0-F1
#
_cell.length_a   1.000
_cell.length_b   1.000
_cell.length_c   1.000
_cell.angle_alpha   90.00
_cell.angle_beta   90.00
_cell.angle_gamma   90.00
#
_symmetry.space_group_name_H-M   'P 1'
#
loop_
_entity.id
_entity.type
_entity.pdbx_description
1 polymer ?
#
loop_
_entity_poly.entity_id
_entity_poly.type
_entity_poly.pdbx_seq_one_letter_code
_entity_poly.pdbx_strand_id
1 'polypeptide(L)'
;MDKSIYNPSEIYKEAEEINFTALLNSYCREFTNWSKYQGIPKYDNTLKEYIESTGLLLYLKIDFSDIDYEVYVPIKYFSETGIHSFYFPVVERNLKENIIKRIEYSRFLELTSLYAKSEFPDIDKTFTQQLMKNSIHNLDTFLSYFQESKSTANSAYLSFIDAEQSLILGHNAHPLAKTREGFSDKDLLKYSPETKGRFKLHYFLIHPDNIDEKNADGELPSQFLKKEILASENDYAKKMLKNNPSWKIVPSHPWEAKYLLNQPDVIEMQKTGLLYSIGESGAQYTATSSVRTVYNEESDWMYKFSLHVKITNSYRINYAHELYRGYEGSCLLKTEWGKGIKRDFPEMNFITDPAYITVSHKGKIIDGFNTSIRKNVFKQNLAKKNVSLLAGICQNSILGKSSRIKTIIEKASEIHGTSLEETAKNWYKKYFDIGIRPLIGIFNTYGFGSEYHQQNVILELAEDFFPSAIYFRDNQAFFFREEKKEELLKIFPDLGKKGKAFIPQSRMRRYWDYYVISNNLFGVINALGKNGLANELELIKITYDCFKSIEKLDTTGYINHFLTSPRLGIKGNLLTNLNKMDEATASRENPAIYRSYYNPLNTFFYSKTLLSPKSKDIIYSRYFPKEDVTISIRHLDLDRDLEMLHEWFHRDHAKKIWQMDWSIRELEAYYRTMIAGNALSSYIGEANGIPTCNFEVYWAIRDMVGDYYDVLPTDYGTHQFIAPTDPKKKYVSPFTQCMIDYVFAQPEVGKMIGEGAVNSLASMMNKAHVGFKIEKVIEMPHKKANLNFCYREWYWAKFPQNKDILIHPIAEESTQNIL
;
A
#
# COMPACT_ATOMS: atom_id res chain seq x y z
N MET A 1 19.04 19.88 -18.30
CA MET A 1 18.48 21.23 -18.48
C MET A 1 17.60 21.51 -17.28
N ASP A 2 18.00 22.46 -16.43
CA ASP A 2 17.33 22.77 -15.17
C ASP A 2 16.04 23.57 -15.45
N LYS A 3 14.93 22.87 -15.68
CA LYS A 3 13.58 23.47 -15.75
C LYS A 3 13.06 23.66 -14.31
N SER A 4 13.70 24.51 -13.50
CA SER A 4 13.53 24.41 -12.04
C SER A 4 12.73 25.54 -11.38
N ILE A 5 11.99 26.35 -12.14
CA ILE A 5 11.07 27.34 -11.57
C ILE A 5 9.68 27.13 -12.16
N TYR A 6 8.79 26.55 -11.36
CA TYR A 6 7.37 26.44 -11.63
C TYR A 6 6.71 27.77 -11.28
N ASN A 7 5.82 28.26 -12.13
CA ASN A 7 4.99 29.41 -11.78
C ASN A 7 3.82 28.98 -10.85
N PRO A 8 3.09 29.91 -10.19
CA PRO A 8 2.04 29.55 -9.26
C PRO A 8 0.92 28.66 -9.83
N SER A 9 0.55 28.82 -11.10
CA SER A 9 -0.50 27.97 -11.70
C SER A 9 0.01 26.55 -12.00
N GLU A 10 1.29 26.40 -12.32
CA GLU A 10 1.94 25.10 -12.47
C GLU A 10 2.05 24.35 -11.13
N ILE A 11 2.34 25.06 -10.03
CA ILE A 11 2.41 24.46 -8.69
C ILE A 11 1.04 23.96 -8.23
N TYR A 12 -0.01 24.77 -8.39
CA TYR A 12 -1.37 24.37 -8.05
C TYR A 12 -1.80 23.14 -8.86
N LYS A 13 -1.49 23.12 -10.16
CA LYS A 13 -1.76 21.98 -11.04
C LYS A 13 -1.03 20.72 -10.57
N GLU A 14 0.26 20.82 -10.22
CA GLU A 14 1.03 19.70 -9.67
C GLU A 14 0.39 19.19 -8.35
N ALA A 15 -0.05 20.09 -7.46
CA ALA A 15 -0.73 19.71 -6.22
C ALA A 15 -2.03 18.95 -6.48
N GLU A 16 -2.83 19.38 -7.46
CA GLU A 16 -4.05 18.69 -7.89
C GLU A 16 -3.76 17.30 -8.47
N GLU A 17 -2.80 17.19 -9.39
CA GLU A 17 -2.40 15.93 -10.04
C GLU A 17 -1.82 14.91 -9.04
N ILE A 18 -1.07 15.37 -8.04
CA ILE A 18 -0.55 14.51 -6.96
C ILE A 18 -1.70 13.95 -6.11
N ASN A 19 -2.66 14.78 -5.71
CA ASN A 19 -3.82 14.32 -4.93
C ASN A 19 -4.71 13.40 -5.78
N PHE A 20 -4.92 13.69 -7.06
CA PHE A 20 -5.70 12.83 -7.95
C PHE A 20 -4.98 11.49 -8.21
N THR A 21 -3.65 11.48 -8.35
CA THR A 21 -2.88 10.24 -8.41
C THR A 21 -3.06 9.39 -7.14
N ALA A 22 -3.04 10.00 -5.96
CA ALA A 22 -3.27 9.29 -4.70
C ALA A 22 -4.70 8.74 -4.60
N LEU A 23 -5.69 9.46 -5.12
CA LEU A 23 -7.08 9.01 -5.24
C LEU A 23 -7.21 7.79 -6.17
N LEU A 24 -6.61 7.84 -7.36
CA LEU A 24 -6.62 6.74 -8.32
C LEU A 24 -5.92 5.49 -7.76
N ASN A 25 -4.78 5.65 -7.10
CA ASN A 25 -4.08 4.54 -6.44
C ASN A 25 -4.90 3.95 -5.27
N SER A 26 -5.61 4.78 -4.52
CA SER A 26 -6.51 4.29 -3.47
C SER A 26 -7.68 3.51 -4.09
N TYR A 27 -8.26 4.02 -5.18
CA TYR A 27 -9.32 3.34 -5.92
C TYR A 27 -8.87 1.96 -6.44
N CYS A 28 -7.73 1.89 -7.14
CA CYS A 28 -7.22 0.64 -7.71
C CYS A 28 -6.95 -0.44 -6.66
N ARG A 29 -6.63 -0.02 -5.43
CA ARG A 29 -6.41 -0.93 -4.31
C ARG A 29 -7.71 -1.40 -3.66
N GLU A 30 -8.74 -0.57 -3.68
CA GLU A 30 -9.98 -0.77 -2.91
C GLU A 30 -11.15 -1.35 -3.72
N PHE A 31 -11.07 -1.26 -5.05
CA PHE A 31 -12.06 -1.75 -6.01
C PHE A 31 -11.41 -2.66 -7.07
N THR A 32 -12.24 -3.43 -7.77
CA THR A 32 -11.80 -4.47 -8.74
C THR A 32 -12.30 -4.25 -10.17
N ASN A 33 -13.17 -3.28 -10.40
CA ASN A 33 -13.74 -2.93 -11.72
C ASN A 33 -12.79 -2.06 -12.54
N TRP A 34 -11.52 -2.44 -12.60
CA TRP A 34 -10.52 -1.77 -13.41
C TRP A 34 -9.59 -2.81 -14.02
N SER A 35 -9.00 -2.46 -15.17
CA SER A 35 -8.09 -3.32 -15.91
C SER A 35 -7.06 -2.49 -16.66
N LYS A 36 -5.96 -3.13 -17.09
CA LYS A 36 -5.06 -2.51 -18.07
C LYS A 36 -5.73 -2.56 -19.45
N TYR A 37 -5.43 -1.59 -20.30
CA TYR A 37 -5.88 -1.52 -21.68
C TYR A 37 -4.70 -1.10 -22.57
N GLN A 38 -4.47 -1.81 -23.68
CA GLN A 38 -3.32 -1.58 -24.55
C GLN A 38 -3.67 -1.45 -26.03
N GLY A 39 -3.04 -0.47 -26.67
CA GLY A 39 -3.06 -0.26 -28.11
C GLY A 39 -4.24 0.58 -28.62
N ILE A 40 -4.22 0.85 -29.92
CA ILE A 40 -5.19 1.71 -30.61
C ILE A 40 -6.31 0.83 -31.18
N PRO A 41 -7.59 1.02 -30.81
CA PRO A 41 -8.69 0.22 -31.33
C PRO A 41 -8.95 0.47 -32.81
N LYS A 42 -9.37 -0.56 -33.53
CA LYS A 42 -9.74 -0.56 -34.95
C LYS A 42 -11.24 -0.31 -35.15
N TYR A 43 -12.07 -0.81 -34.24
CA TYR A 43 -13.54 -0.77 -34.35
C TYR A 43 -14.21 0.22 -33.38
N ASP A 44 -13.41 1.06 -32.73
CA ASP A 44 -13.89 2.14 -31.86
C ASP A 44 -13.27 3.48 -32.28
N ASN A 45 -13.88 4.16 -33.25
CA ASN A 45 -13.33 5.40 -33.82
C ASN A 45 -13.13 6.49 -32.77
N THR A 46 -14.06 6.64 -31.82
CA THR A 46 -13.97 7.67 -30.78
C THR A 46 -12.77 7.43 -29.87
N LEU A 47 -12.59 6.18 -29.40
CA LEU A 47 -11.46 5.84 -28.55
C LEU A 47 -10.14 5.86 -29.34
N LYS A 48 -10.17 5.44 -30.61
CA LYS A 48 -9.04 5.52 -31.54
C LYS A 48 -8.52 6.94 -31.68
N GLU A 49 -9.38 7.89 -32.04
CA GLU A 49 -9.02 9.30 -32.21
C GLU A 49 -8.42 9.88 -30.92
N TYR A 50 -9.00 9.55 -29.76
CA TYR A 50 -8.44 9.96 -28.47
C TYR A 50 -7.04 9.37 -28.25
N ILE A 51 -6.86 8.05 -28.36
CA ILE A 51 -5.57 7.40 -28.08
C ILE A 51 -4.49 7.93 -29.04
N GLU A 52 -4.79 8.00 -30.34
CA GLU A 52 -3.90 8.59 -31.35
C GLU A 52 -3.48 10.03 -30.99
N SER A 53 -4.41 10.85 -30.48
CA SER A 53 -4.11 12.23 -30.08
C SER A 53 -3.15 12.35 -28.90
N THR A 54 -3.05 11.32 -28.05
CA THR A 54 -2.14 11.32 -26.88
C THR A 54 -0.76 10.75 -27.19
N GLY A 55 -0.64 9.90 -28.23
CA GLY A 55 0.58 9.14 -28.52
C GLY A 55 0.94 8.08 -27.48
N LEU A 56 0.07 7.78 -26.52
CA LEU A 56 0.26 6.76 -25.49
C LEU A 56 -0.45 5.47 -25.89
N LEU A 57 0.06 4.33 -25.43
CA LEU A 57 -0.50 3.01 -25.78
C LEU A 57 -0.99 2.20 -24.59
N LEU A 58 -0.79 2.68 -23.35
CA LEU A 58 -1.12 1.94 -22.14
C LEU A 58 -1.95 2.78 -21.17
N TYR A 59 -3.11 2.25 -20.79
CA TYR A 59 -4.09 2.91 -19.93
C TYR A 59 -4.58 1.97 -18.84
N LEU A 60 -5.06 2.51 -17.72
CA LEU A 60 -6.06 1.84 -16.92
C LEU A 60 -7.43 2.18 -17.50
N LYS A 61 -8.25 1.15 -17.69
CA LYS A 61 -9.68 1.27 -17.98
C LYS A 61 -10.44 0.95 -16.70
N ILE A 62 -11.18 1.92 -16.16
CA ILE A 62 -12.08 1.75 -15.01
C ILE A 62 -13.50 1.68 -15.55
N ASP A 63 -14.21 0.61 -15.18
CA ASP A 63 -15.50 0.25 -15.73
C ASP A 63 -16.63 0.74 -14.81
N PHE A 64 -17.40 1.73 -15.28
CA PHE A 64 -18.62 2.21 -14.65
C PHE A 64 -19.82 2.00 -15.58
N SER A 65 -19.80 0.95 -16.40
CA SER A 65 -20.80 0.71 -17.45
C SER A 65 -22.22 0.55 -16.90
N ASP A 66 -22.39 0.04 -15.68
CA ASP A 66 -23.69 -0.01 -14.98
C ASP A 66 -24.35 1.36 -14.80
N ILE A 67 -23.57 2.44 -14.88
CA ILE A 67 -24.03 3.83 -14.83
C ILE A 67 -23.67 4.61 -16.11
N ASP A 68 -23.42 3.91 -17.22
CA ASP A 68 -23.13 4.42 -18.56
C ASP A 68 -21.78 5.18 -18.73
N TYR A 69 -20.76 4.88 -17.91
CA TYR A 69 -19.45 5.53 -18.03
C TYR A 69 -18.27 4.55 -18.06
N GLU A 70 -17.17 5.00 -18.67
CA GLU A 70 -15.84 4.41 -18.52
C GLU A 70 -14.84 5.52 -18.21
N VAL A 71 -13.75 5.21 -17.51
CA VAL A 71 -12.65 6.15 -17.28
C VAL A 71 -11.36 5.55 -17.80
N TYR A 72 -10.63 6.32 -18.61
CA TYR A 72 -9.31 5.96 -19.13
C TYR A 72 -8.24 6.84 -18.47
N VAL A 73 -7.30 6.18 -17.79
CA VAL A 73 -6.20 6.80 -17.05
C VAL A 73 -4.89 6.43 -17.76
N PRO A 74 -4.21 7.36 -18.44
CA PRO A 74 -2.97 7.02 -19.12
C PRO A 74 -1.87 6.64 -18.13
N ILE A 75 -1.19 5.52 -18.35
CA ILE A 75 -0.20 4.98 -17.41
C ILE A 75 1.20 5.50 -17.75
N LYS A 76 1.87 6.09 -16.76
CA LYS A 76 3.30 6.42 -16.80
C LYS A 76 4.17 5.32 -16.24
N TYR A 77 3.70 4.67 -15.17
CA TYR A 77 4.39 3.54 -14.55
C TYR A 77 3.36 2.60 -13.92
N PHE A 78 3.33 1.35 -14.34
CA PHE A 78 2.52 0.32 -13.72
C PHE A 78 3.36 -0.41 -12.67
N SER A 79 3.04 -0.21 -11.39
CA SER A 79 3.70 -0.90 -10.28
C SER A 79 3.06 -2.26 -9.97
N GLU A 80 3.90 -3.27 -9.71
CA GLU A 80 3.48 -4.62 -9.28
C GLU A 80 3.02 -4.63 -7.82
N THR A 81 3.45 -3.63 -7.05
CA THR A 81 3.09 -3.41 -5.65
C THR A 81 1.85 -2.52 -5.44
N GLY A 82 1.19 -2.11 -6.53
CA GLY A 82 -0.13 -1.44 -6.49
C GLY A 82 -0.10 0.08 -6.27
N ILE A 83 1.05 0.73 -6.46
CA ILE A 83 1.19 2.20 -6.42
C ILE A 83 1.70 2.70 -7.77
N HIS A 84 0.78 3.01 -8.67
CA HIS A 84 1.06 3.37 -10.05
C HIS A 84 1.38 4.88 -10.19
N SER A 85 1.86 5.27 -11.38
CA SER A 85 1.92 6.65 -11.84
C SER A 85 1.19 6.84 -13.15
N PHE A 86 0.62 8.02 -13.32
CA PHE A 86 -0.25 8.36 -14.43
C PHE A 86 0.26 9.60 -15.16
N TYR A 87 -0.09 9.71 -16.44
CA TYR A 87 -0.07 10.99 -17.14
C TYR A 87 -1.46 11.63 -17.03
N PHE A 88 -1.49 12.96 -17.12
CA PHE A 88 -2.71 13.75 -17.19
C PHE A 88 -2.84 14.39 -18.58
N PRO A 89 -4.07 14.60 -19.10
CA PRO A 89 -5.36 14.46 -18.40
C PRO A 89 -5.88 13.01 -18.33
N VAL A 90 -6.67 12.73 -17.29
CA VAL A 90 -7.57 11.57 -17.22
C VAL A 90 -8.86 11.91 -17.96
N VAL A 91 -9.50 10.92 -18.59
CA VAL A 91 -10.75 11.15 -19.33
C VAL A 91 -11.86 10.20 -18.91
N GLU A 92 -13.11 10.68 -18.92
CA GLU A 92 -14.31 9.86 -18.91
C GLU A 92 -14.88 9.71 -20.33
N ARG A 93 -15.50 8.58 -20.59
CA ARG A 93 -16.31 8.31 -21.77
C ARG A 93 -17.76 8.09 -21.33
N ASN A 94 -18.69 8.87 -21.87
CA ASN A 94 -20.11 8.58 -21.75
C ASN A 94 -20.49 7.52 -22.80
N LEU A 95 -20.98 6.36 -22.38
CA LEU A 95 -21.29 5.24 -23.28
C LEU A 95 -22.56 5.47 -24.13
N LYS A 96 -23.49 6.31 -23.66
CA LYS A 96 -24.72 6.67 -24.41
C LYS A 96 -24.45 7.68 -25.51
N GLU A 97 -23.72 8.74 -25.17
CA GLU A 97 -23.39 9.81 -26.11
C GLU A 97 -22.16 9.46 -26.96
N ASN A 98 -21.36 8.50 -26.50
CA ASN A 98 -20.07 8.14 -27.07
C ASN A 98 -19.11 9.34 -27.19
N ILE A 99 -19.03 10.14 -26.13
CA ILE A 99 -18.18 11.33 -26.06
C ILE A 99 -17.11 11.12 -24.97
N ILE A 100 -15.86 11.43 -25.31
CA ILE A 100 -14.72 11.43 -24.38
C ILE A 100 -14.44 12.87 -23.93
N LYS A 101 -14.33 13.09 -22.62
CA LYS A 101 -14.03 14.39 -22.02
C LYS A 101 -13.02 14.23 -20.88
N ARG A 102 -12.20 15.26 -20.65
CA ARG A 102 -11.36 15.35 -19.46
C ARG A 102 -12.24 15.27 -18.20
N ILE A 103 -11.80 14.48 -17.23
CA ILE A 103 -12.44 14.34 -15.91
C ILE A 103 -11.54 14.93 -14.84
N GLU A 104 -12.12 15.70 -13.91
CA GLU A 104 -11.42 16.18 -12.71
C GLU A 104 -11.64 15.22 -11.54
N TYR A 105 -10.82 15.32 -10.50
CA TYR A 105 -10.90 14.47 -9.30
C TYR A 105 -12.30 14.47 -8.65
N SER A 106 -13.01 15.61 -8.70
CA SER A 106 -14.34 15.76 -8.13
C SER A 106 -15.38 14.91 -8.85
N ARG A 107 -15.34 14.90 -10.18
CA ARG A 107 -16.20 14.06 -11.01
C ARG A 107 -15.83 12.58 -10.90
N PHE A 108 -14.53 12.26 -10.77
CA PHE A 108 -14.11 10.88 -10.52
C PHE A 108 -14.61 10.34 -9.16
N LEU A 109 -14.58 11.18 -8.11
CA LEU A 109 -15.17 10.85 -6.81
C LEU A 109 -16.68 10.63 -6.89
N GLU A 110 -17.38 11.36 -7.76
CA GLU A 110 -18.80 11.15 -8.00
C GLU A 110 -19.09 9.78 -8.62
N LEU A 111 -18.39 9.41 -9.69
CA LEU A 111 -18.52 8.09 -10.32
C LEU A 111 -18.18 6.97 -9.32
N THR A 112 -17.08 7.13 -8.59
CA THR A 112 -16.66 6.21 -7.53
C THR A 112 -17.75 6.02 -6.48
N SER A 113 -18.37 7.11 -6.04
CA SER A 113 -19.40 7.07 -5.01
C SER A 113 -20.71 6.46 -5.52
N LEU A 114 -21.09 6.72 -6.78
CA LEU A 114 -22.25 6.08 -7.41
C LEU A 114 -22.07 4.58 -7.52
N TYR A 115 -20.88 4.13 -7.92
CA TYR A 115 -20.53 2.70 -8.00
C TYR A 115 -20.51 2.03 -6.62
N ALA A 116 -19.88 2.67 -5.63
CA ALA A 116 -19.70 2.10 -4.30
C ALA A 116 -20.99 2.05 -3.46
N LYS A 117 -22.05 2.79 -3.84
CA LYS A 117 -23.34 2.83 -3.11
C LYS A 117 -24.05 1.49 -2.97
N SER A 118 -23.82 0.56 -3.91
CA SER A 118 -24.40 -0.78 -3.85
C SER A 118 -23.90 -1.57 -2.62
N GLU A 119 -22.66 -1.33 -2.21
CA GLU A 119 -22.03 -1.97 -1.06
C GLU A 119 -22.02 -1.08 0.20
N PHE A 120 -21.87 0.24 0.02
CA PHE A 120 -21.80 1.23 1.09
C PHE A 120 -22.84 2.34 0.87
N PRO A 121 -24.09 2.15 1.35
CA PRO A 121 -25.20 3.07 1.07
C PRO A 121 -25.01 4.47 1.67
N ASP A 122 -24.23 4.60 2.75
CA ASP A 122 -24.04 5.85 3.51
C ASP A 122 -22.84 6.71 3.03
N ILE A 123 -22.26 6.40 1.86
CA ILE A 123 -21.12 7.13 1.31
C ILE A 123 -21.44 8.62 1.09
N ASP A 124 -20.52 9.49 1.53
CA ASP A 124 -20.56 10.95 1.33
C ASP A 124 -19.39 11.46 0.48
N LYS A 125 -19.69 11.69 -0.80
CA LYS A 125 -18.76 12.33 -1.74
C LYS A 125 -18.47 13.79 -1.39
N THR A 126 -19.45 14.53 -0.89
CA THR A 126 -19.36 15.98 -0.65
C THR A 126 -18.35 16.26 0.47
N PHE A 127 -18.44 15.49 1.56
CA PHE A 127 -17.48 15.55 2.66
C PHE A 127 -16.05 15.27 2.17
N THR A 128 -15.86 14.18 1.43
CA THR A 128 -14.54 13.79 0.91
C THR A 128 -13.98 14.82 -0.07
N GLN A 129 -14.82 15.38 -0.95
CA GLN A 129 -14.44 16.45 -1.88
C GLN A 129 -13.98 17.72 -1.15
N GLN A 130 -14.63 18.11 -0.06
CA GLN A 130 -14.22 19.26 0.75
C GLN A 130 -12.84 19.05 1.37
N LEU A 131 -12.59 17.88 1.96
CA LEU A 131 -11.28 17.57 2.53
C LEU A 131 -10.18 17.48 1.47
N MET A 132 -10.51 16.99 0.27
CA MET A 132 -9.56 16.92 -0.84
C MET A 132 -9.19 18.32 -1.36
N LYS A 133 -10.15 19.25 -1.45
CA LYS A 133 -9.87 20.66 -1.73
C LYS A 133 -8.91 21.27 -0.70
N ASN A 134 -9.13 21.00 0.59
CA ASN A 134 -8.20 21.43 1.64
C ASN A 134 -6.80 20.80 1.47
N SER A 135 -6.72 19.51 1.13
CA SER A 135 -5.44 18.82 0.88
C SER A 135 -4.67 19.43 -0.31
N ILE A 136 -5.37 19.75 -1.40
CA ILE A 136 -4.78 20.38 -2.60
C ILE A 136 -4.25 21.78 -2.27
N HIS A 137 -5.06 22.63 -1.63
CA HIS A 137 -4.65 23.97 -1.20
C HIS A 137 -3.42 23.95 -0.27
N ASN A 138 -3.42 23.03 0.69
CA ASN A 138 -2.29 22.91 1.61
C ASN A 138 -1.03 22.43 0.88
N LEU A 139 -1.16 21.46 -0.04
CA LEU A 139 -0.02 20.98 -0.82
C LEU A 139 0.54 22.05 -1.76
N ASP A 140 -0.33 22.84 -2.41
CA ASP A 140 0.08 24.01 -3.21
C ASP A 140 0.92 24.99 -2.37
N THR A 141 0.47 25.28 -1.15
CA THR A 141 1.24 26.12 -0.20
C THR A 141 2.60 25.50 0.13
N PHE A 142 2.68 24.19 0.37
CA PHE A 142 3.94 23.51 0.71
C PHE A 142 4.90 23.42 -0.47
N LEU A 143 4.40 23.17 -1.68
CA LEU A 143 5.21 23.13 -2.89
C LEU A 143 5.77 24.52 -3.23
N SER A 144 4.95 25.56 -3.08
CA SER A 144 5.38 26.96 -3.20
C SER A 144 6.49 27.28 -2.21
N TYR A 145 6.30 26.95 -0.94
CA TYR A 145 7.34 27.13 0.09
C TYR A 145 8.60 26.31 -0.21
N PHE A 146 8.47 25.07 -0.67
CA PHE A 146 9.59 24.20 -1.04
C PHE A 146 10.44 24.82 -2.15
N GLN A 147 9.80 25.41 -3.17
CA GLN A 147 10.49 26.08 -4.25
C GLN A 147 11.19 27.37 -3.78
N GLU A 148 10.48 28.24 -3.05
CA GLU A 148 11.00 29.53 -2.59
C GLU A 148 12.15 29.38 -1.60
N SER A 149 12.04 28.43 -0.66
CA SER A 149 13.06 28.18 0.37
C SER A 149 14.28 27.42 -0.16
N LYS A 150 14.26 26.94 -1.42
CA LYS A 150 15.27 26.04 -2.00
C LYS A 150 15.56 24.84 -1.09
N SER A 151 14.49 24.26 -0.55
CA SER A 151 14.56 23.18 0.43
C SER A 151 15.40 21.99 -0.05
N THR A 152 16.16 21.41 0.87
CA THR A 152 17.09 20.29 0.68
C THR A 152 16.42 18.93 0.94
N ALA A 153 15.09 18.85 0.96
CA ALA A 153 14.35 17.64 1.37
C ALA A 153 14.72 16.33 0.63
N ASN A 154 15.29 16.43 -0.58
CA ASN A 154 15.74 15.27 -1.38
C ASN A 154 17.24 14.95 -1.25
N SER A 155 17.94 15.58 -0.30
CA SER A 155 19.37 15.32 -0.05
C SER A 155 19.58 13.91 0.52
N ALA A 156 20.69 13.28 0.15
CA ALA A 156 21.07 11.96 0.69
C ALA A 156 21.30 12.01 2.21
N TYR A 157 21.92 13.10 2.69
CA TYR A 157 22.09 13.37 4.12
C TYR A 157 21.00 14.31 4.63
N LEU A 158 20.27 13.92 5.67
CA LEU A 158 19.41 14.82 6.44
C LEU A 158 19.58 14.57 7.94
N SER A 159 19.57 15.64 8.73
CA SER A 159 19.42 15.56 10.18
C SER A 159 18.06 14.93 10.55
N PHE A 160 17.89 14.51 11.82
CA PHE A 160 16.61 13.94 12.26
C PHE A 160 15.41 14.86 11.95
N ILE A 161 15.52 16.14 12.31
CA ILE A 161 14.40 17.07 12.13
C ILE A 161 14.20 17.45 10.66
N ASP A 162 15.28 17.62 9.88
CA ASP A 162 15.14 17.88 8.45
C ASP A 162 14.48 16.70 7.72
N ALA A 163 14.79 15.47 8.15
CA ALA A 163 14.13 14.29 7.62
C ALA A 163 12.64 14.28 7.98
N GLU A 164 12.26 14.52 9.24
CA GLU A 164 10.85 14.65 9.64
C GLU A 164 10.08 15.71 8.83
N GLN A 165 10.78 16.76 8.41
CA GLN A 165 10.24 17.88 7.64
C GLN A 165 10.37 17.68 6.12
N SER A 166 10.93 16.55 5.68
CA SER A 166 11.16 16.27 4.26
C SER A 166 9.94 15.69 3.54
N LEU A 167 8.95 15.13 4.26
CA LEU A 167 7.80 14.46 3.65
C LEU A 167 6.78 15.48 3.11
N ILE A 168 7.08 16.12 1.96
CA ILE A 168 6.29 17.22 1.40
C ILE A 168 5.01 16.72 0.73
N LEU A 169 5.01 15.55 0.09
CA LEU A 169 3.86 15.06 -0.69
C LEU A 169 2.86 14.26 0.15
N GLY A 170 3.33 13.59 1.21
CA GLY A 170 2.51 12.72 2.06
C GLY A 170 2.38 11.30 1.49
N HIS A 171 1.30 10.60 1.87
CA HIS A 171 1.11 9.19 1.58
C HIS A 171 0.54 8.95 0.15
N ASN A 172 1.27 8.20 -0.69
CA ASN A 172 0.97 7.98 -2.12
C ASN A 172 -0.36 7.24 -2.43
N ALA A 173 -0.97 6.59 -1.43
CA ALA A 173 -2.31 5.99 -1.53
C ALA A 173 -3.22 6.46 -0.39
N HIS A 174 -3.24 7.78 -0.16
CA HIS A 174 -4.22 8.44 0.69
C HIS A 174 -4.65 9.75 0.02
N PRO A 175 -5.91 9.90 -0.44
CA PRO A 175 -6.32 11.08 -1.21
C PRO A 175 -6.30 12.38 -0.41
N LEU A 176 -6.32 12.28 0.92
CA LEU A 176 -6.35 13.40 1.87
C LEU A 176 -5.00 13.59 2.60
N ALA A 177 -3.88 13.23 1.98
CA ALA A 177 -2.59 13.14 2.67
C ALA A 177 -2.12 14.44 3.35
N LYS A 178 -2.60 15.60 2.88
CA LYS A 178 -2.25 16.94 3.40
C LYS A 178 -3.41 17.72 3.98
N THR A 179 -4.56 17.07 4.19
CA THR A 179 -5.68 17.69 4.91
C THR A 179 -5.25 18.09 6.32
N ARG A 180 -5.60 19.33 6.70
CA ARG A 180 -5.39 19.96 8.02
C ARG A 180 -6.60 20.84 8.34
N GLU A 181 -7.78 20.23 8.35
CA GLU A 181 -9.04 20.94 8.59
C GLU A 181 -9.04 21.51 10.02
N GLY A 182 -9.08 22.83 10.14
CA GLY A 182 -9.00 23.58 11.39
C GLY A 182 -7.86 24.62 11.41
N PHE A 183 -6.84 24.46 10.57
CA PHE A 183 -5.78 25.46 10.41
C PHE A 183 -6.18 26.58 9.45
N SER A 184 -5.84 27.82 9.81
CA SER A 184 -5.75 28.93 8.85
C SER A 184 -4.44 28.85 8.05
N ASP A 185 -4.28 29.64 6.98
CA ASP A 185 -3.02 29.69 6.23
C ASP A 185 -1.82 30.10 7.10
N LYS A 186 -2.05 30.97 8.09
CA LYS A 186 -1.01 31.36 9.06
C LYS A 186 -0.63 30.21 9.98
N ASP A 187 -1.62 29.45 10.45
CA ASP A 187 -1.39 28.25 11.26
C ASP A 187 -0.67 27.18 10.45
N LEU A 188 -1.02 27.06 9.16
CA LEU A 188 -0.37 26.16 8.22
C LEU A 188 1.12 26.47 8.14
N LEU A 189 1.52 27.70 7.85
CA LEU A 189 2.95 28.05 7.78
C LEU A 189 3.68 27.89 9.13
N LYS A 190 2.99 28.13 10.26
CA LYS A 190 3.59 28.12 11.60
C LYS A 190 3.75 26.72 12.21
N TYR A 191 2.77 25.84 12.02
CA TYR A 191 2.67 24.55 12.72
C TYR A 191 2.92 23.34 11.83
N SER A 192 3.18 23.54 10.53
CA SER A 192 3.44 22.46 9.59
C SER A 192 4.92 22.06 9.54
N PRO A 193 5.25 20.76 9.47
CA PRO A 193 6.62 20.32 9.28
C PRO A 193 7.21 20.77 7.93
N GLU A 194 6.41 20.80 6.87
CA GLU A 194 6.84 21.15 5.50
C GLU A 194 7.40 22.59 5.39
N THR A 195 7.00 23.47 6.31
CA THR A 195 7.38 24.89 6.33
C THR A 195 8.38 25.22 7.44
N LYS A 196 8.85 24.19 8.17
CA LYS A 196 9.86 24.28 9.24
C LYS A 196 9.54 25.33 10.32
N GLY A 197 8.25 25.61 10.55
CA GLY A 197 7.81 26.61 11.51
C GLY A 197 8.28 26.31 12.94
N ARG A 198 8.66 27.36 13.68
CA ARG A 198 9.09 27.29 15.08
C ARG A 198 8.17 28.11 15.98
N PHE A 199 7.83 27.58 17.15
CA PHE A 199 6.90 28.20 18.09
C PHE A 199 7.16 27.78 19.53
N LYS A 200 6.81 28.64 20.49
CA LYS A 200 6.82 28.28 21.91
C LYS A 200 5.58 27.47 22.26
N LEU A 201 5.68 26.60 23.26
CA LEU A 201 4.53 25.86 23.77
C LEU A 201 3.68 26.75 24.66
N HIS A 202 2.37 26.47 24.73
CA HIS A 202 1.46 27.14 25.66
C HIS A 202 1.33 26.33 26.94
N TYR A 203 1.26 26.98 28.09
CA TYR A 203 1.17 26.29 29.38
C TYR A 203 -0.07 26.70 30.17
N PHE A 204 -0.56 25.73 30.94
CA PHE A 204 -1.61 25.88 31.93
C PHE A 204 -1.07 25.51 33.31
N LEU A 205 -1.59 26.18 34.33
CA LEU A 205 -1.36 25.87 35.73
C LEU A 205 -2.67 25.31 36.30
N ILE A 206 -2.66 24.05 36.72
CA ILE A 206 -3.86 23.29 37.07
C ILE A 206 -3.75 22.72 38.49
N HIS A 207 -4.87 22.72 39.22
CA HIS A 207 -4.96 22.16 40.57
C HIS A 207 -4.58 20.67 40.58
N PRO A 208 -3.79 20.19 41.56
CA PRO A 208 -3.26 18.82 41.56
C PRO A 208 -4.35 17.73 41.51
N ASP A 209 -5.51 17.95 42.12
CA ASP A 209 -6.63 16.98 42.12
C ASP A 209 -7.23 16.73 40.73
N ASN A 210 -6.90 17.56 39.75
CA ASN A 210 -7.39 17.46 38.38
C ASN A 210 -6.38 16.79 37.43
N ILE A 211 -5.22 16.34 37.92
CA ILE A 211 -4.13 15.80 37.09
C ILE A 211 -3.87 14.33 37.36
N ASP A 212 -3.77 13.53 36.28
CA ASP A 212 -3.11 12.21 36.31
C ASP A 212 -1.88 12.29 35.39
N GLU A 213 -0.71 12.06 35.99
CA GLU A 213 0.59 12.08 35.31
C GLU A 213 1.45 10.91 35.80
N LYS A 214 2.26 10.36 34.90
CA LYS A 214 3.28 9.38 35.24
C LYS A 214 4.52 9.60 34.40
N ASN A 215 5.67 9.15 34.91
CA ASN A 215 6.89 9.00 34.15
C ASN A 215 7.61 7.71 34.55
N ALA A 216 7.91 6.85 33.57
CA ALA A 216 8.68 5.64 33.80
C ALA A 216 10.15 5.97 34.10
N ASP A 217 10.67 7.11 33.64
CA ASP A 217 12.07 7.57 33.76
C ASP A 217 12.37 8.34 35.06
N GLY A 218 11.42 8.47 36.00
CA GLY A 218 11.66 9.09 37.30
C GLY A 218 10.81 10.34 37.54
N GLU A 219 11.37 11.53 37.32
CA GLU A 219 10.73 12.81 37.66
C GLU A 219 9.41 13.03 36.90
N LEU A 220 8.37 13.50 37.58
CA LEU A 220 7.05 13.70 36.98
C LEU A 220 7.05 14.86 35.96
N PRO A 221 6.22 14.79 34.90
CA PRO A 221 6.10 15.83 33.88
C PRO A 221 5.97 17.25 34.41
N SER A 222 5.02 17.46 35.31
CA SER A 222 4.75 18.77 35.89
C SER A 222 5.95 19.34 36.66
N GLN A 223 6.86 18.50 37.18
CA GLN A 223 8.01 18.92 37.98
C GLN A 223 9.14 19.44 37.11
N PHE A 224 9.55 18.69 36.08
CA PHE A 224 10.58 19.18 35.16
C PHE A 224 10.10 20.36 34.32
N LEU A 225 8.82 20.37 33.89
CA LEU A 225 8.23 21.51 33.20
C LEU A 225 8.19 22.77 34.08
N LYS A 226 7.92 22.61 35.39
CA LYS A 226 7.99 23.73 36.33
C LYS A 226 9.39 24.34 36.39
N LYS A 227 10.45 23.51 36.36
CA LYS A 227 11.84 24.00 36.30
C LYS A 227 12.10 24.78 35.00
N GLU A 228 11.64 24.27 33.86
CA GLU A 228 11.75 24.95 32.56
C GLU A 228 11.06 26.32 32.57
N ILE A 229 9.84 26.40 33.12
CA ILE A 229 9.09 27.66 33.20
C ILE A 229 9.74 28.65 34.17
N LEU A 230 10.24 28.19 35.32
CA LEU A 230 10.97 29.06 36.25
C LEU A 230 12.25 29.64 35.65
N ALA A 231 12.88 28.92 34.71
CA ALA A 231 14.05 29.38 33.96
C ALA A 231 13.70 30.25 32.73
N SER A 232 12.43 30.25 32.29
CA SER A 232 11.98 31.02 31.12
C SER A 232 11.91 32.53 31.37
N GLU A 233 11.61 33.30 30.35
CA GLU A 233 11.43 34.76 30.40
C GLU A 233 10.01 35.22 30.81
N ASN A 234 9.06 34.31 31.07
CA ASN A 234 7.67 34.69 31.39
C ASN A 234 7.45 34.99 32.88
N ASP A 235 7.50 36.28 33.24
CA ASP A 235 7.32 36.74 34.62
C ASP A 235 5.91 36.48 35.19
N TYR A 236 4.87 36.50 34.34
CA TYR A 236 3.52 36.16 34.76
C TYR A 236 3.45 34.68 35.18
N ALA A 237 3.99 33.78 34.36
CA ALA A 237 4.05 32.35 34.68
C ALA A 237 4.84 32.08 35.97
N LYS A 238 6.00 32.73 36.16
CA LYS A 238 6.80 32.64 37.40
C LYS A 238 6.01 33.11 38.62
N LYS A 239 5.32 34.24 38.51
CA LYS A 239 4.49 34.79 39.59
C LYS A 239 3.35 33.83 39.96
N MET A 240 2.67 33.28 38.96
CA MET A 240 1.59 32.31 39.17
C MET A 240 2.10 31.05 39.87
N LEU A 241 3.26 30.53 39.46
CA LEU A 241 3.92 29.40 40.11
C LEU A 241 4.35 29.67 41.56
N LYS A 242 4.87 30.87 41.83
CA LYS A 242 5.26 31.29 43.19
C LYS A 242 4.04 31.38 44.12
N ASN A 243 2.91 31.87 43.59
CA ASN A 243 1.67 31.99 44.34
C ASN A 243 0.94 30.65 44.54
N ASN A 244 1.23 29.65 43.71
CA ASN A 244 0.57 28.34 43.72
C ASN A 244 1.61 27.21 43.70
N PRO A 245 2.41 27.03 44.77
CA PRO A 245 3.58 26.15 44.75
C PRO A 245 3.23 24.66 44.58
N SER A 246 2.04 24.22 45.01
CA SER A 246 1.56 22.83 44.88
C SER A 246 0.91 22.51 43.53
N TRP A 247 0.65 23.53 42.71
CA TRP A 247 -0.05 23.35 41.43
C TRP A 247 0.88 22.82 40.33
N LYS A 248 0.25 22.23 39.32
CA LYS A 248 0.90 21.43 38.28
C LYS A 248 0.93 22.18 36.96
N ILE A 249 2.06 22.12 36.26
CA ILE A 249 2.21 22.68 34.92
C ILE A 249 1.81 21.64 33.87
N VAL A 250 0.94 22.05 32.94
CA VAL A 250 0.49 21.24 31.81
C VAL A 250 0.82 21.95 30.50
N PRO A 251 1.60 21.32 29.60
CA PRO A 251 1.92 21.89 28.29
C PRO A 251 0.78 21.63 27.30
N SER A 252 0.65 22.47 26.29
CA SER A 252 -0.30 22.32 25.20
C SER A 252 0.26 22.92 23.91
N HIS A 253 -0.18 22.39 22.77
CA HIS A 253 0.08 23.02 21.48
C HIS A 253 -0.63 24.39 21.45
N PRO A 254 -0.01 25.48 20.97
CA PRO A 254 -0.63 26.82 21.04
C PRO A 254 -1.97 26.94 20.31
N TRP A 255 -2.14 26.23 19.19
CA TRP A 255 -3.45 26.16 18.51
C TRP A 255 -4.50 25.45 19.38
N GLU A 256 -4.12 24.34 20.01
CA GLU A 256 -5.02 23.55 20.87
C GLU A 256 -5.39 24.33 22.13
N ALA A 257 -4.46 25.08 22.71
CA ALA A 257 -4.73 25.94 23.85
C ALA A 257 -5.82 26.99 23.55
N LYS A 258 -5.82 27.58 22.35
CA LYS A 258 -6.89 28.50 21.92
C LYS A 258 -8.23 27.77 21.79
N TYR A 259 -8.24 26.55 21.25
CA TYR A 259 -9.44 25.73 21.19
C TYR A 259 -9.98 25.40 22.59
N LEU A 260 -9.10 24.94 23.48
CA LEU A 260 -9.40 24.56 24.86
C LEU A 260 -10.00 25.70 25.68
N LEU A 261 -9.47 26.91 25.55
CA LEU A 261 -9.97 28.09 26.26
C LEU A 261 -11.43 28.46 25.92
N ASN A 262 -11.98 27.90 24.84
CA ASN A 262 -13.38 28.07 24.45
C ASN A 262 -14.26 26.88 24.84
N GLN A 263 -13.72 25.83 25.46
CA GLN A 263 -14.50 24.65 25.85
C GLN A 263 -15.22 24.87 27.19
N PRO A 264 -16.48 24.40 27.35
CA PRO A 264 -17.27 24.62 28.56
C PRO A 264 -16.57 24.20 29.86
N ASP A 265 -15.97 23.01 29.87
CA ASP A 265 -15.29 22.46 31.05
C ASP A 265 -14.07 23.33 31.46
N VAL A 266 -13.33 23.87 30.48
CA VAL A 266 -12.15 24.73 30.74
C VAL A 266 -12.58 26.10 31.24
N ILE A 267 -13.64 26.69 30.64
CA ILE A 267 -14.20 27.96 31.10
C ILE A 267 -14.68 27.83 32.55
N GLU A 268 -15.34 26.72 32.90
CA GLU A 268 -15.77 26.46 34.27
C GLU A 268 -14.57 26.36 35.22
N MET A 269 -13.55 25.56 34.88
CA MET A 269 -12.33 25.43 35.69
C MET A 269 -11.62 26.77 35.90
N GLN A 270 -11.64 27.68 34.92
CA GLN A 270 -11.10 29.04 35.10
C GLN A 270 -11.93 29.86 36.07
N LYS A 271 -13.26 29.81 35.95
CA LYS A 271 -14.19 30.53 36.84
C LYS A 271 -14.10 30.06 38.29
N THR A 272 -13.92 28.76 38.51
CA THR A 272 -13.80 28.18 39.85
C THR A 272 -12.38 28.21 40.40
N GLY A 273 -11.42 28.79 39.68
CA GLY A 273 -10.03 28.87 40.13
C GLY A 273 -9.36 27.50 40.28
N LEU A 274 -9.65 26.55 39.38
CA LEU A 274 -8.97 25.26 39.29
C LEU A 274 -7.93 25.21 38.15
N LEU A 275 -7.95 26.21 37.26
CA LEU A 275 -7.07 26.30 36.09
C LEU A 275 -6.75 27.75 35.76
N TYR A 276 -5.48 28.02 35.47
CA TYR A 276 -5.01 29.29 34.91
C TYR A 276 -4.25 29.05 33.61
N SER A 277 -4.54 29.85 32.58
CA SER A 277 -3.74 29.91 31.36
C SER A 277 -2.55 30.85 31.60
N ILE A 278 -1.32 30.35 31.46
CA ILE A 278 -0.11 31.12 31.76
C ILE A 278 0.69 31.53 30.51
N GLY A 279 0.19 31.20 29.32
CA GLY A 279 0.67 31.71 28.03
C GLY A 279 1.75 30.86 27.37
N GLU A 280 2.24 31.35 26.23
CA GLU A 280 3.36 30.76 25.49
C GLU A 280 4.70 31.06 26.19
N SER A 281 5.57 30.07 26.40
CA SER A 281 6.81 30.25 27.18
C SER A 281 7.92 29.26 26.84
N GLY A 282 9.16 29.58 27.25
CA GLY A 282 10.30 28.67 27.17
C GLY A 282 10.87 28.51 25.76
N ALA A 283 11.48 27.35 25.51
CA ALA A 283 12.14 27.05 24.25
C ALA A 283 11.17 26.98 23.06
N GLN A 284 11.69 27.25 21.86
CA GLN A 284 10.93 27.04 20.63
C GLN A 284 11.03 25.59 20.17
N TYR A 285 9.89 25.01 19.81
CA TYR A 285 9.77 23.69 19.22
C TYR A 285 9.36 23.82 17.75
N THR A 286 9.55 22.76 16.99
CA THR A 286 9.10 22.65 15.59
C THR A 286 8.38 21.32 15.37
N ALA A 287 7.42 21.31 14.45
CA ALA A 287 6.61 20.13 14.18
C ALA A 287 7.40 19.04 13.45
N THR A 288 7.15 17.78 13.83
CA THR A 288 7.58 16.57 13.10
C THR A 288 6.52 16.16 12.08
N SER A 289 6.75 15.09 11.30
CA SER A 289 5.82 14.61 10.27
C SER A 289 4.39 14.29 10.76
N SER A 290 4.19 14.08 12.07
CA SER A 290 2.86 13.88 12.66
C SER A 290 2.09 15.18 12.93
N VAL A 291 2.71 16.34 12.69
CA VAL A 291 2.25 17.71 13.02
C VAL A 291 2.18 17.96 14.52
N ARG A 292 1.44 17.12 15.26
CA ARG A 292 1.17 17.26 16.69
C ARG A 292 2.31 16.82 17.62
N THR A 293 3.32 16.11 17.11
CA THR A 293 4.55 15.83 17.86
C THR A 293 5.59 16.89 17.53
N VAL A 294 6.12 17.54 18.54
CA VAL A 294 7.04 18.68 18.38
C VAL A 294 8.41 18.37 18.97
N TYR A 295 9.44 18.93 18.35
CA TYR A 295 10.85 18.64 18.60
C TYR A 295 11.64 19.91 18.91
N ASN A 296 12.59 19.80 19.83
CA ASN A 296 13.64 20.77 20.09
C ASN A 296 14.94 19.99 20.31
N GLU A 297 16.03 20.41 19.66
CA GLU A 297 17.30 19.68 19.67
C GLU A 297 18.05 19.70 21.00
N GLU A 298 17.72 20.64 21.90
CA GLU A 298 18.31 20.76 23.24
C GLU A 298 17.45 20.10 24.32
N SER A 299 16.20 19.77 24.00
CA SER A 299 15.26 19.18 24.95
C SER A 299 15.47 17.68 25.11
N ASP A 300 15.32 17.19 26.34
CA ASP A 300 15.26 15.77 26.66
C ASP A 300 13.97 15.10 26.15
N TRP A 301 12.96 15.90 25.82
CA TRP A 301 11.60 15.46 25.55
C TRP A 301 11.06 16.01 24.22
N MET A 302 10.37 15.14 23.49
CA MET A 302 9.43 15.52 22.44
C MET A 302 8.01 15.44 23.00
N TYR A 303 7.16 16.40 22.67
CA TYR A 303 5.77 16.43 23.16
C TYR A 303 4.82 16.09 22.03
N LYS A 304 3.95 15.08 22.24
CA LYS A 304 2.89 14.68 21.32
C LYS A 304 1.55 15.07 21.90
N PHE A 305 1.01 16.18 21.42
CA PHE A 305 -0.21 16.80 21.93
C PHE A 305 -1.48 16.21 21.31
N SER A 306 -2.58 16.23 22.04
CA SER A 306 -3.90 16.26 21.40
C SER A 306 -4.02 17.51 20.53
N LEU A 307 -4.66 17.37 19.38
CA LEU A 307 -4.88 18.45 18.44
C LEU A 307 -6.23 18.23 17.73
N HIS A 308 -7.21 19.11 17.98
CA HIS A 308 -8.54 19.09 17.36
C HIS A 308 -8.53 19.60 15.92
N VAL A 309 -7.56 19.12 15.14
CA VAL A 309 -7.39 19.36 13.71
C VAL A 309 -7.51 18.03 13.01
N LYS A 310 -8.30 17.96 11.95
CA LYS A 310 -8.42 16.74 11.15
C LYS A 310 -7.18 16.61 10.27
N ILE A 311 -6.36 15.61 10.53
CA ILE A 311 -5.17 15.31 9.71
C ILE A 311 -5.39 13.97 9.05
N THR A 312 -5.32 13.97 7.73
CA THR A 312 -5.94 12.96 6.85
C THR A 312 -7.45 12.98 6.95
N ASN A 313 -8.02 12.15 7.81
CA ASN A 313 -9.45 11.93 7.96
C ASN A 313 -9.88 11.85 9.42
N SER A 314 -8.93 11.89 10.35
CA SER A 314 -9.18 11.69 11.77
C SER A 314 -8.70 12.90 12.57
N TYR A 315 -9.44 13.27 13.61
CA TYR A 315 -8.93 14.21 14.60
C TYR A 315 -7.71 13.61 15.31
N ARG A 316 -6.66 14.41 15.49
CA ARG A 316 -5.42 13.94 16.12
C ARG A 316 -5.43 14.17 17.63
N ILE A 317 -6.45 13.61 18.27
CA ILE A 317 -6.62 13.59 19.72
C ILE A 317 -5.86 12.38 20.29
N ASN A 318 -5.32 12.50 21.49
CA ASN A 318 -4.79 11.35 22.25
C ASN A 318 -5.86 10.87 23.21
N TYR A 319 -6.15 9.58 23.23
CA TYR A 319 -7.02 9.00 24.25
C TYR A 319 -6.20 8.51 25.44
N ALA A 320 -6.78 8.60 26.64
CA ALA A 320 -6.10 8.20 27.88
C ALA A 320 -5.54 6.76 27.82
N HIS A 321 -6.31 5.83 27.24
CA HIS A 321 -5.89 4.45 27.08
C HIS A 321 -4.66 4.26 26.16
N GLU A 322 -4.42 5.18 25.23
CA GLU A 322 -3.22 5.17 24.37
C GLU A 322 -2.00 5.70 25.13
N LEU A 323 -2.19 6.72 25.98
CA LEU A 323 -1.13 7.24 26.86
C LEU A 323 -0.67 6.18 27.86
N TYR A 324 -1.62 5.48 28.47
CA TYR A 324 -1.33 4.39 29.40
C TYR A 324 -0.54 3.27 28.73
N ARG A 325 -0.89 2.91 27.49
CA ARG A 325 -0.16 1.91 26.69
C ARG A 325 1.28 2.31 26.42
N GLY A 326 1.53 3.57 26.06
CA GLY A 326 2.89 4.10 25.86
C GLY A 326 3.75 3.97 27.12
N TYR A 327 3.19 4.39 28.27
CA TYR A 327 3.82 4.28 29.58
C TYR A 327 4.10 2.82 29.98
N GLU A 328 3.08 1.96 29.90
CA GLU A 328 3.17 0.53 30.24
C GLU A 328 4.24 -0.17 29.39
N GLY A 329 4.27 0.09 28.07
CA GLY A 329 5.28 -0.43 27.17
C GLY A 329 6.69 0.07 27.49
N SER A 330 6.84 1.34 27.89
CA SER A 330 8.13 1.88 28.35
C SER A 330 8.62 1.21 29.63
N CYS A 331 7.73 0.98 30.62
CA CYS A 331 8.06 0.23 31.82
C CYS A 331 8.55 -1.19 31.49
N LEU A 332 7.84 -1.90 30.61
CA LEU A 332 8.19 -3.25 30.22
C LEU A 332 9.56 -3.31 29.50
N LEU A 333 9.84 -2.37 28.60
CA LEU A 333 11.11 -2.31 27.84
C LEU A 333 12.34 -2.09 28.74
N LYS A 334 12.18 -1.64 29.98
CA LYS A 334 13.27 -1.48 30.96
C LYS A 334 13.62 -2.74 31.74
N THR A 335 12.74 -3.73 31.72
CA THR A 335 12.95 -5.02 32.40
C THR A 335 13.95 -5.89 31.63
N GLU A 336 14.35 -7.03 32.19
CA GLU A 336 15.21 -8.00 31.49
C GLU A 336 14.58 -8.51 30.18
N TRP A 337 13.25 -8.50 30.07
CA TRP A 337 12.55 -8.84 28.82
C TRP A 337 12.89 -7.84 27.71
N GLY A 338 12.86 -6.53 28.00
CA GLY A 338 13.19 -5.51 27.00
C GLY A 338 14.69 -5.44 26.68
N LYS A 339 15.53 -5.65 27.70
CA LYS A 339 16.99 -5.81 27.48
C LYS A 339 17.31 -7.05 26.63
N GLY A 340 16.50 -8.11 26.75
CA GLY A 340 16.55 -9.29 25.88
C GLY A 340 16.37 -8.92 24.41
N ILE A 341 15.32 -8.15 24.08
CA ILE A 341 15.11 -7.68 22.70
C ILE A 341 16.35 -6.95 22.17
N LYS A 342 16.94 -6.05 22.98
CA LYS A 342 18.12 -5.29 22.54
C LYS A 342 19.36 -6.15 22.36
N ARG A 343 19.54 -7.19 23.17
CA ARG A 343 20.65 -8.15 23.05
C ARG A 343 20.50 -9.02 21.80
N ASP A 344 19.29 -9.49 21.54
CA ASP A 344 19.01 -10.42 20.45
C ASP A 344 18.93 -9.69 19.09
N PHE A 345 18.51 -8.43 19.10
CA PHE A 345 18.33 -7.58 17.90
C PHE A 345 18.95 -6.17 18.12
N PRO A 346 20.29 -6.06 18.18
CA PRO A 346 20.98 -4.81 18.51
C PRO A 346 20.80 -3.68 17.50
N GLU A 347 20.46 -3.98 16.25
CA GLU A 347 20.13 -3.02 15.20
C GLU A 347 18.78 -2.34 15.42
N MET A 348 17.92 -2.93 16.27
CA MET A 348 16.58 -2.44 16.54
C MET A 348 16.54 -1.55 17.78
N ASN A 349 15.86 -0.41 17.66
CA ASN A 349 15.72 0.58 18.72
C ASN A 349 14.25 1.00 18.84
N PHE A 350 13.80 1.25 20.07
CA PHE A 350 12.45 1.73 20.36
C PHE A 350 12.53 3.09 21.07
N ILE A 351 12.00 4.13 20.43
CA ILE A 351 11.91 5.47 21.01
C ILE A 351 10.67 5.50 21.90
N THR A 352 10.88 5.55 23.20
CA THR A 352 9.78 5.38 24.15
C THR A 352 9.00 6.64 24.48
N ASP A 353 7.72 6.46 24.80
CA ASP A 353 6.84 7.46 25.42
C ASP A 353 6.71 7.16 26.93
N PRO A 354 7.76 7.42 27.75
CA PRO A 354 7.79 7.02 29.16
C PRO A 354 6.85 7.84 30.03
N ALA A 355 6.34 8.97 29.56
CA ALA A 355 5.58 9.89 30.38
C ALA A 355 4.31 10.37 29.69
N TYR A 356 3.32 10.72 30.50
CA TYR A 356 2.09 11.35 30.04
C TYR A 356 1.55 12.31 31.09
N ILE A 357 0.70 13.24 30.64
CA ILE A 357 -0.11 14.09 31.51
C ILE A 357 -1.53 14.19 30.94
N THR A 358 -2.53 14.08 31.82
CA THR A 358 -3.96 14.23 31.51
C THR A 358 -4.62 15.16 32.51
N VAL A 359 -5.70 15.81 32.09
CA VAL A 359 -6.51 16.71 32.92
C VAL A 359 -7.92 16.16 33.00
N SER A 360 -8.51 16.14 34.19
CA SER A 360 -9.89 15.75 34.41
C SER A 360 -10.67 16.81 35.17
N HIS A 361 -11.96 16.93 34.86
CA HIS A 361 -12.90 17.79 35.57
C HIS A 361 -14.18 16.99 35.85
N LYS A 362 -14.65 17.02 37.10
CA LYS A 362 -15.85 16.27 37.55
C LYS A 362 -15.83 14.80 37.15
N GLY A 363 -14.65 14.15 37.25
CA GLY A 363 -14.45 12.74 36.93
C GLY A 363 -14.34 12.42 35.42
N LYS A 364 -14.42 13.41 34.53
CA LYS A 364 -14.26 13.24 33.08
C LYS A 364 -12.92 13.79 32.61
N ILE A 365 -12.19 13.01 31.79
CA ILE A 365 -10.95 13.47 31.15
C ILE A 365 -11.28 14.46 30.03
N ILE A 366 -10.52 15.55 29.96
CA ILE A 366 -10.61 16.56 28.90
C ILE A 366 -9.53 16.23 27.85
N ASP A 367 -9.94 15.59 26.76
CA ASP A 367 -8.99 14.97 25.83
C ASP A 367 -8.00 15.95 25.18
N GLY A 368 -8.36 17.23 25.02
CA GLY A 368 -7.44 18.24 24.47
C GLY A 368 -6.19 18.50 25.31
N PHE A 369 -6.18 18.13 26.60
CA PHE A 369 -4.97 18.21 27.44
C PHE A 369 -4.11 16.94 27.41
N ASN A 370 -4.62 15.82 26.88
CA ASN A 370 -3.91 14.54 26.88
C ASN A 370 -2.60 14.68 26.08
N THR A 371 -1.48 14.57 26.78
CA THR A 371 -0.15 14.76 26.19
C THR A 371 0.71 13.54 26.46
N SER A 372 1.21 12.92 25.39
CA SER A 372 2.28 11.93 25.46
C SER A 372 3.62 12.63 25.41
N ILE A 373 4.55 12.21 26.27
CA ILE A 373 5.90 12.79 26.38
C ILE A 373 6.89 11.69 26.01
N ARG A 374 7.56 11.92 24.88
CA ARG A 374 8.48 11.01 24.23
C ARG A 374 9.92 11.37 24.56
N LYS A 375 10.74 10.36 24.81
CA LYS A 375 12.18 10.55 25.00
C LYS A 375 12.83 11.04 23.71
N ASN A 376 13.58 12.14 23.79
CA ASN A 376 14.34 12.66 22.66
C ASN A 376 15.72 11.99 22.58
N VAL A 377 15.84 10.97 21.72
CA VAL A 377 17.12 10.28 21.48
C VAL A 377 18.01 10.99 20.46
N PHE A 378 17.45 11.93 19.69
CA PHE A 378 18.15 12.70 18.66
C PHE A 378 18.34 14.15 19.09
N LYS A 379 18.96 14.35 20.26
CA LYS A 379 19.27 15.67 20.81
C LYS A 379 20.76 16.00 20.71
N GLN A 380 21.12 17.27 20.79
CA GLN A 380 22.50 17.76 20.81
C GLN A 380 23.32 17.17 19.65
N ASN A 381 24.47 16.55 19.91
CA ASN A 381 25.31 15.94 18.88
C ASN A 381 24.59 14.85 18.06
N LEU A 382 23.61 14.16 18.64
CA LEU A 382 22.84 13.12 17.94
C LEU A 382 21.74 13.70 17.03
N ALA A 383 21.38 14.98 17.19
CA ALA A 383 20.41 15.65 16.31
C ALA A 383 20.86 15.66 14.85
N LYS A 384 22.18 15.70 14.62
CA LYS A 384 22.77 15.75 13.29
C LYS A 384 22.88 14.39 12.62
N LYS A 385 22.64 13.27 13.30
CA LYS A 385 22.73 11.93 12.68
C LYS A 385 21.90 11.83 11.40
N ASN A 386 22.40 11.06 10.43
CA ASN A 386 21.67 10.77 9.19
C ASN A 386 20.58 9.72 9.44
N VAL A 387 19.49 10.17 10.07
CA VAL A 387 18.33 9.33 10.39
C VAL A 387 17.10 9.89 9.70
N SER A 388 16.23 9.01 9.20
CA SER A 388 15.13 9.44 8.36
C SER A 388 13.92 8.56 8.48
N LEU A 389 12.74 9.16 8.62
CA LEU A 389 11.50 8.42 8.44
C LEU A 389 11.47 7.79 7.05
N LEU A 390 11.14 6.51 6.98
CA LEU A 390 11.15 5.73 5.75
C LEU A 390 10.20 6.32 4.70
N ALA A 391 9.09 6.92 5.13
CA ALA A 391 8.14 7.59 4.26
C ALA A 391 8.77 8.75 3.48
N GLY A 392 9.69 9.51 4.10
CA GLY A 392 10.39 10.62 3.46
C GLY A 392 11.45 10.15 2.46
N ILE A 393 12.00 8.94 2.65
CA ILE A 393 12.87 8.28 1.67
C ILE A 393 12.06 7.80 0.46
N CYS A 394 10.89 7.19 0.71
CA CYS A 394 10.05 6.56 -0.32
C CYS A 394 9.11 7.52 -1.07
N GLN A 395 9.06 8.79 -0.70
CA GLN A 395 8.21 9.76 -1.40
C GLN A 395 8.68 9.99 -2.85
N ASN A 396 7.76 10.44 -3.71
CA ASN A 396 8.07 10.73 -5.11
C ASN A 396 8.94 11.99 -5.26
N SER A 397 9.43 12.21 -6.50
CA SER A 397 10.05 13.47 -6.92
C SER A 397 9.16 14.67 -6.60
N ILE A 398 9.78 15.76 -6.13
CA ILE A 398 9.09 17.03 -5.80
C ILE A 398 9.46 18.04 -6.88
N LEU A 399 8.46 18.58 -7.59
CA LEU A 399 8.65 19.58 -8.66
C LEU A 399 9.71 19.17 -9.69
N GLY A 400 9.63 17.93 -10.18
CA GLY A 400 10.54 17.38 -11.20
C GLY A 400 11.98 17.10 -10.74
N LYS A 401 12.35 17.40 -9.49
CA LYS A 401 13.68 17.09 -8.93
C LYS A 401 13.86 15.59 -8.70
N SER A 402 15.11 15.11 -8.69
CA SER A 402 15.43 13.74 -8.27
C SER A 402 14.80 13.41 -6.92
N SER A 403 14.18 12.22 -6.82
CA SER A 403 13.64 11.72 -5.55
C SER A 403 14.78 11.42 -4.58
N ARG A 404 14.45 11.41 -3.29
CA ARG A 404 15.45 11.20 -2.25
C ARG A 404 16.10 9.82 -2.31
N ILE A 405 15.31 8.76 -2.49
CA ILE A 405 15.85 7.39 -2.61
C ILE A 405 16.85 7.29 -3.77
N LYS A 406 16.59 7.97 -4.89
CA LYS A 406 17.52 8.01 -6.02
C LYS A 406 18.83 8.69 -5.63
N THR A 407 18.78 9.85 -5.00
CA THR A 407 19.99 10.54 -4.51
C THR A 407 20.80 9.69 -3.53
N ILE A 408 20.13 8.94 -2.63
CA ILE A 408 20.77 8.02 -1.67
C ILE A 408 21.50 6.89 -2.41
N ILE A 409 20.83 6.21 -3.35
CA ILE A 409 21.41 5.09 -4.09
C ILE A 409 22.53 5.54 -5.02
N GLU A 410 22.40 6.71 -5.67
CA GLU A 410 23.47 7.29 -6.49
C GLU A 410 24.74 7.54 -5.66
N LYS A 411 24.59 8.09 -4.45
CA LYS A 411 25.72 8.32 -3.54
C LYS A 411 26.33 7.02 -3.01
N ALA A 412 25.50 6.05 -2.65
CA ALA A 412 25.97 4.73 -2.24
C ALA A 412 26.74 4.03 -3.38
N SER A 413 26.21 4.09 -4.61
CA SER A 413 26.81 3.50 -5.81
C SER A 413 28.16 4.15 -6.14
N GLU A 414 28.26 5.47 -6.01
CA GLU A 414 29.52 6.22 -6.18
C GLU A 414 30.60 5.77 -5.19
N ILE A 415 30.23 5.57 -3.91
CA ILE A 415 31.16 5.13 -2.86
C ILE A 415 31.62 3.68 -3.06
N HIS A 416 30.68 2.78 -3.40
CA HIS A 416 30.95 1.34 -3.51
C HIS A 416 31.50 0.92 -4.88
N GLY A 417 31.43 1.79 -5.90
CA GLY A 417 31.90 1.48 -7.25
C GLY A 417 31.05 0.43 -7.99
N THR A 418 29.81 0.22 -7.55
CA THR A 418 28.84 -0.74 -8.12
C THR A 418 27.79 -0.04 -8.98
N SER A 419 27.11 -0.76 -9.86
CA SER A 419 25.99 -0.19 -10.64
C SER A 419 24.83 0.29 -9.73
N LEU A 420 24.01 1.22 -10.21
CA LEU A 420 22.82 1.68 -9.47
C LEU A 420 21.89 0.51 -9.10
N GLU A 421 21.73 -0.43 -10.02
CA GLU A 421 20.85 -1.59 -9.86
C GLU A 421 21.34 -2.57 -8.81
N GLU A 422 22.62 -2.93 -8.88
CA GLU A 422 23.25 -3.79 -7.87
C GLU A 422 23.22 -3.12 -6.49
N THR A 423 23.54 -1.83 -6.43
CA THR A 423 23.49 -1.04 -5.20
C THR A 423 22.08 -1.03 -4.61
N ALA A 424 21.05 -0.78 -5.41
CA ALA A 424 19.65 -0.79 -4.97
C ALA A 424 19.23 -2.15 -4.42
N LYS A 425 19.59 -3.25 -5.11
CA LYS A 425 19.31 -4.62 -4.66
C LYS A 425 19.99 -4.93 -3.32
N ASN A 426 21.25 -4.54 -3.16
CA ASN A 426 22.01 -4.75 -1.93
C ASN A 426 21.48 -3.88 -0.78
N TRP A 427 21.13 -2.63 -1.07
CA TRP A 427 20.52 -1.70 -0.10
C TRP A 427 19.20 -2.26 0.42
N TYR A 428 18.37 -2.79 -0.49
CA TYR A 428 17.08 -3.41 -0.16
C TYR A 428 17.24 -4.67 0.70
N LYS A 429 18.17 -5.57 0.36
CA LYS A 429 18.49 -6.75 1.18
C LYS A 429 18.95 -6.33 2.59
N LYS A 430 19.84 -5.33 2.67
CA LYS A 430 20.29 -4.80 3.95
C LYS A 430 19.14 -4.23 4.78
N TYR A 431 18.23 -3.49 4.16
CA TYR A 431 17.01 -3.00 4.80
C TYR A 431 16.14 -4.14 5.35
N PHE A 432 15.93 -5.21 4.57
CA PHE A 432 15.21 -6.40 5.04
C PHE A 432 15.90 -7.04 6.26
N ASP A 433 17.22 -7.21 6.20
CA ASP A 433 18.00 -7.90 7.23
C ASP A 433 18.03 -7.16 8.57
N ILE A 434 18.09 -5.82 8.56
CA ILE A 434 18.11 -5.03 9.80
C ILE A 434 16.72 -4.55 10.25
N GLY A 435 15.71 -4.68 9.38
CA GLY A 435 14.38 -4.15 9.60
C GLY A 435 13.31 -5.22 9.73
N ILE A 436 13.05 -5.96 8.65
CA ILE A 436 11.95 -6.90 8.60
C ILE A 436 12.26 -8.19 9.34
N ARG A 437 13.45 -8.77 9.14
CA ARG A 437 13.87 -9.99 9.81
C ARG A 437 13.84 -9.86 11.34
N PRO A 438 14.37 -8.78 11.96
CA PRO A 438 14.32 -8.60 13.40
C PRO A 438 12.89 -8.40 13.91
N LEU A 439 12.02 -7.71 13.17
CA LEU A 439 10.60 -7.58 13.54
C LEU A 439 9.92 -8.94 13.71
N ILE A 440 10.17 -9.87 12.79
CA ILE A 440 9.63 -11.24 12.87
C ILE A 440 10.21 -11.95 14.09
N GLY A 441 11.52 -11.84 14.32
CA GLY A 441 12.18 -12.44 15.47
C GLY A 441 11.64 -11.92 16.81
N ILE A 442 11.44 -10.60 16.93
CA ILE A 442 10.84 -9.94 18.09
C ILE A 442 9.41 -10.43 18.30
N PHE A 443 8.62 -10.48 17.25
CA PHE A 443 7.23 -10.90 17.34
C PHE A 443 7.07 -12.39 17.70
N ASN A 444 7.97 -13.25 17.21
CA ASN A 444 7.98 -14.67 17.54
C ASN A 444 8.41 -14.93 18.98
N THR A 445 9.52 -14.33 19.39
CA THR A 445 10.16 -14.61 20.67
C THR A 445 9.43 -13.90 21.82
N TYR A 446 9.18 -12.60 21.64
CA TYR A 446 8.70 -11.70 22.68
C TYR A 446 7.20 -11.39 22.56
N GLY A 447 6.57 -11.71 21.44
CA GLY A 447 5.16 -11.40 21.17
C GLY A 447 4.83 -9.92 21.10
N PHE A 448 5.83 -9.10 20.80
CA PHE A 448 5.73 -7.65 20.75
C PHE A 448 5.61 -7.16 19.31
N GLY A 449 4.64 -6.28 19.04
CA GLY A 449 4.44 -5.65 17.75
C GLY A 449 3.97 -4.20 17.86
N SER A 450 3.92 -3.52 16.72
CA SER A 450 3.43 -2.15 16.56
C SER A 450 2.93 -1.94 15.13
N GLU A 451 2.39 -0.76 14.85
CA GLU A 451 2.03 -0.32 13.49
C GLU A 451 3.29 0.14 12.73
N TYR A 452 4.04 -0.82 12.18
CA TYR A 452 5.33 -0.61 11.49
C TYR A 452 5.23 0.03 10.09
N HIS A 453 4.27 0.94 9.87
CA HIS A 453 4.19 1.73 8.64
C HIS A 453 5.39 2.67 8.46
N GLN A 454 5.60 3.14 7.23
CA GLN A 454 6.78 3.91 6.85
C GLN A 454 7.02 5.20 7.68
N GLN A 455 5.97 5.84 8.22
CA GLN A 455 6.15 7.01 9.10
C GLN A 455 6.70 6.66 10.50
N ASN A 456 6.43 5.46 11.01
CA ASN A 456 6.87 5.02 12.35
C ASN A 456 8.26 4.36 12.32
N VAL A 457 8.79 4.08 11.12
CA VAL A 457 10.12 3.53 10.90
C VAL A 457 11.09 4.67 10.64
N ILE A 458 12.05 4.90 11.53
CA ILE A 458 13.16 5.82 11.34
C ILE A 458 14.41 4.99 11.01
N LEU A 459 14.94 5.17 9.81
CA LEU A 459 16.10 4.48 9.27
C LEU A 459 17.37 5.31 9.48
N GLU A 460 18.37 4.77 10.15
CA GLU A 460 19.72 5.32 10.17
C GLU A 460 20.49 4.84 8.94
N LEU A 461 21.13 5.78 8.26
CA LEU A 461 22.03 5.50 7.16
C LEU A 461 23.47 5.71 7.65
N ALA A 462 24.33 4.74 7.37
CA ALA A 462 25.77 4.87 7.62
C ALA A 462 26.41 5.89 6.66
N GLU A 463 27.72 6.14 6.83
CA GLU A 463 28.48 7.07 6.01
C GLU A 463 28.50 6.67 4.52
N ASP A 464 28.33 5.39 4.22
CA ASP A 464 28.22 4.82 2.88
C ASP A 464 26.77 4.81 2.33
N PHE A 465 25.84 5.43 3.06
CA PHE A 465 24.41 5.52 2.76
C PHE A 465 23.62 4.19 2.77
N PHE A 466 24.21 3.11 3.30
CA PHE A 466 23.47 1.87 3.54
C PHE A 466 22.71 1.90 4.87
N PRO A 467 21.60 1.14 4.99
CA PRO A 467 20.88 1.00 6.25
C PRO A 467 21.76 0.40 7.34
N SER A 468 21.81 1.05 8.51
CA SER A 468 22.66 0.62 9.63
C SER A 468 21.90 0.30 10.91
N ALA A 469 20.82 1.03 11.22
CA ALA A 469 19.95 0.78 12.36
C ALA A 469 18.52 1.25 12.10
N ILE A 470 17.57 0.70 12.84
CA ILE A 470 16.17 1.14 12.81
C ILE A 470 15.76 1.64 14.20
N TYR A 471 15.00 2.74 14.22
CA TYR A 471 14.31 3.24 15.38
C TYR A 471 12.82 3.26 15.11
N PHE A 472 12.06 2.53 15.92
CA PHE A 472 10.61 2.61 15.90
C PHE A 472 10.12 3.62 16.91
N ARG A 473 9.05 4.33 16.53
CA ARG A 473 8.35 5.26 17.39
C ARG A 473 6.85 4.99 17.37
N ASP A 474 6.15 5.82 18.14
CA ASP A 474 4.71 5.79 18.31
C ASP A 474 4.20 4.62 19.14
N ASN A 475 4.56 4.66 20.42
CA ASN A 475 4.25 3.62 21.39
C ASN A 475 2.77 3.51 21.74
N GLN A 476 1.96 4.49 21.34
CA GLN A 476 0.51 4.37 21.40
C GLN A 476 -0.01 3.23 20.53
N ALA A 477 0.79 2.73 19.57
CA ALA A 477 0.45 1.59 18.73
C ALA A 477 1.02 0.25 19.23
N PHE A 478 1.70 0.22 20.39
CA PHE A 478 2.29 -1.03 20.89
C PHE A 478 1.23 -2.06 21.26
N PHE A 479 1.41 -3.27 20.74
CA PHE A 479 0.53 -4.38 21.06
C PHE A 479 1.32 -5.66 21.35
N PHE A 480 0.67 -6.54 22.09
CA PHE A 480 1.21 -7.82 22.48
C PHE A 480 0.27 -8.95 22.07
N ARG A 481 0.85 -10.09 21.72
CA ARG A 481 0.11 -11.33 21.44
C ARG A 481 -0.60 -11.82 22.70
N GLU A 482 -1.85 -12.20 22.57
CA GLU A 482 -2.63 -12.79 23.67
C GLU A 482 -1.93 -14.05 24.21
N GLU A 483 -1.27 -14.82 23.34
CA GLU A 483 -0.55 -16.04 23.69
C GLU A 483 0.66 -15.80 24.61
N LYS A 484 1.17 -14.57 24.67
CA LYS A 484 2.28 -14.17 25.56
C LYS A 484 1.80 -13.51 26.85
N LYS A 485 0.49 -13.37 27.05
CA LYS A 485 -0.09 -12.62 28.17
C LYS A 485 0.31 -13.15 29.54
N GLU A 486 0.24 -14.46 29.76
CA GLU A 486 0.61 -15.06 31.05
C GLU A 486 2.09 -14.83 31.40
N GLU A 487 2.98 -14.94 30.41
CA GLU A 487 4.41 -14.68 30.56
C GLU A 487 4.66 -13.20 30.90
N LEU A 488 4.04 -12.30 30.15
CA LEU A 488 4.23 -10.85 30.30
C LEU A 488 3.64 -10.31 31.60
N LEU A 489 2.51 -10.85 32.07
CA LEU A 489 1.90 -10.44 33.35
C LEU A 489 2.72 -10.89 34.58
N LYS A 490 3.56 -11.93 34.46
CA LYS A 490 4.53 -12.28 35.52
C LYS A 490 5.64 -11.23 35.66
N ILE A 491 6.01 -10.58 34.56
CA ILE A 491 7.05 -9.55 34.51
C ILE A 491 6.48 -8.19 34.93
N PHE A 492 5.32 -7.83 34.37
CA PHE A 492 4.65 -6.56 34.65
C PHE A 492 3.13 -6.79 34.86
N PRO A 493 2.68 -6.98 36.10
CA PRO A 493 1.28 -7.34 36.42
C PRO A 493 0.21 -6.33 35.98
N ASP A 494 0.59 -5.06 35.74
CA ASP A 494 -0.34 -4.01 35.32
C ASP A 494 -0.43 -3.85 33.79
N LEU A 495 0.37 -4.60 33.02
CA LEU A 495 0.38 -4.51 31.57
C LEU A 495 -1.01 -4.71 30.97
N GLY A 496 -1.45 -3.75 30.15
CA GLY A 496 -2.70 -3.82 29.42
C GLY A 496 -3.96 -3.57 30.26
N LYS A 497 -3.88 -3.41 31.59
CA LYS A 497 -5.06 -3.12 32.43
C LYS A 497 -5.74 -1.82 32.02
N LYS A 498 -4.95 -0.76 31.80
CA LYS A 498 -5.44 0.53 31.31
C LYS A 498 -5.13 0.74 29.82
N GLY A 499 -3.96 0.28 29.36
CA GLY A 499 -3.52 0.42 27.98
C GLY A 499 -4.23 -0.47 26.95
N LYS A 500 -4.90 -1.54 27.41
CA LYS A 500 -5.55 -2.57 26.56
C LYS A 500 -4.63 -3.07 25.43
N ALA A 501 -3.40 -3.43 25.80
CA ALA A 501 -2.29 -3.66 24.88
C ALA A 501 -2.29 -5.06 24.22
N PHE A 502 -3.04 -6.03 24.75
CA PHE A 502 -3.15 -7.35 24.13
C PHE A 502 -4.15 -7.35 22.97
N ILE A 503 -3.79 -8.02 21.87
CA ILE A 503 -4.67 -8.17 20.70
C ILE A 503 -4.73 -9.64 20.24
N PRO A 504 -5.90 -10.10 19.75
CA PRO A 504 -6.08 -11.50 19.35
C PRO A 504 -5.39 -11.81 18.02
N GLN A 505 -4.98 -13.07 17.84
CA GLN A 505 -4.31 -13.56 16.62
C GLN A 505 -5.11 -13.29 15.34
N SER A 506 -6.44 -13.42 15.39
CA SER A 506 -7.34 -13.18 14.25
C SER A 506 -7.21 -11.78 13.65
N ARG A 507 -6.83 -10.79 14.47
CA ARG A 507 -6.66 -9.41 14.04
C ARG A 507 -5.24 -9.09 13.57
N MET A 508 -4.28 -9.81 14.13
CA MET A 508 -2.86 -9.57 14.00
C MET A 508 -2.37 -9.79 12.56
N ARG A 509 -2.89 -10.83 11.89
CA ARG A 509 -2.61 -11.11 10.46
C ARG A 509 -2.87 -9.89 9.59
N ARG A 510 -4.04 -9.25 9.75
CA ARG A 510 -4.43 -8.06 8.99
C ARG A 510 -3.49 -6.87 9.22
N TYR A 511 -3.00 -6.71 10.45
CA TYR A 511 -2.10 -5.61 10.80
C TYR A 511 -0.75 -5.79 10.12
N TRP A 512 -0.23 -7.02 10.09
CA TRP A 512 1.03 -7.32 9.43
C TRP A 512 0.94 -7.24 7.90
N ASP A 513 -0.14 -7.75 7.32
CA ASP A 513 -0.42 -7.62 5.88
C ASP A 513 -0.33 -6.16 5.43
N TYR A 514 -0.91 -5.25 6.21
CA TYR A 514 -0.88 -3.84 5.87
C TYR A 514 0.40 -3.15 6.30
N TYR A 515 0.73 -3.14 7.59
CA TYR A 515 1.78 -2.28 8.13
C TYR A 515 3.19 -2.76 7.80
N VAL A 516 3.44 -4.06 7.78
CA VAL A 516 4.77 -4.64 7.49
C VAL A 516 4.93 -4.89 6.01
N ILE A 517 3.93 -5.49 5.35
CA ILE A 517 4.04 -5.89 3.96
C ILE A 517 3.64 -4.76 3.01
N SER A 518 2.35 -4.40 2.98
CA SER A 518 1.82 -3.51 1.93
C SER A 518 2.26 -2.05 2.04
N ASN A 519 2.26 -1.47 3.24
CA ASN A 519 2.64 -0.08 3.47
C ASN A 519 4.16 0.09 3.48
N ASN A 520 4.85 -0.82 4.18
CA ASN A 520 6.28 -0.70 4.42
C ASN A 520 7.09 -1.36 3.29
N LEU A 521 7.20 -2.68 3.28
CA LEU A 521 8.13 -3.41 2.42
C LEU A 521 7.87 -3.17 0.92
N PHE A 522 6.62 -3.26 0.51
CA PHE A 522 6.19 -2.98 -0.86
C PHE A 522 6.31 -1.50 -1.22
N GLY A 523 6.17 -0.59 -0.26
CA GLY A 523 6.42 0.83 -0.50
C GLY A 523 7.91 1.13 -0.78
N VAL A 524 8.85 0.37 -0.20
CA VAL A 524 10.28 0.47 -0.54
C VAL A 524 10.55 -0.09 -1.94
N ILE A 525 9.98 -1.25 -2.27
CA ILE A 525 10.07 -1.83 -3.62
C ILE A 525 9.55 -0.85 -4.67
N ASN A 526 8.37 -0.26 -4.42
CA ASN A 526 7.78 0.75 -5.29
C ASN A 526 8.70 1.95 -5.50
N ALA A 527 9.28 2.47 -4.41
CA ALA A 527 10.16 3.63 -4.48
C ALA A 527 11.44 3.34 -5.30
N LEU A 528 12.02 2.15 -5.18
CA LEU A 528 13.16 1.74 -6.01
C LEU A 528 12.76 1.54 -7.47
N GLY A 529 11.67 0.81 -7.71
CA GLY A 529 11.15 0.48 -9.03
C GLY A 529 10.76 1.69 -9.87
N LYS A 530 9.90 2.54 -9.31
CA LYS A 530 9.38 3.74 -9.96
C LYS A 530 10.46 4.77 -10.32
N ASN A 531 11.58 4.75 -9.61
CA ASN A 531 12.72 5.63 -9.89
C ASN A 531 13.75 5.01 -10.85
N GLY A 532 13.47 3.82 -11.41
CA GLY A 532 14.35 3.13 -12.35
C GLY A 532 15.63 2.61 -11.71
N LEU A 533 15.62 2.38 -10.38
CA LEU A 533 16.81 1.93 -9.64
C LEU A 533 16.94 0.40 -9.65
N ALA A 534 15.84 -0.34 -9.71
CA ALA A 534 15.84 -1.80 -9.89
C ALA A 534 14.46 -2.26 -10.40
N ASN A 535 14.35 -3.43 -11.03
CA ASN A 535 13.06 -3.96 -11.46
C ASN A 535 12.21 -4.44 -10.26
N GLU A 536 10.93 -4.05 -10.18
CA GLU A 536 10.06 -4.47 -9.05
C GLU A 536 9.92 -5.98 -8.94
N LEU A 537 9.77 -6.72 -10.05
CA LEU A 537 9.62 -8.18 -10.02
C LEU A 537 10.87 -8.86 -9.44
N GLU A 538 12.05 -8.31 -9.69
CA GLU A 538 13.29 -8.84 -9.11
C GLU A 538 13.40 -8.53 -7.62
N LEU A 539 13.00 -7.33 -7.18
CA LEU A 539 12.94 -7.01 -5.75
C LEU A 539 11.89 -7.86 -5.02
N ILE A 540 10.76 -8.15 -5.67
CA ILE A 540 9.74 -9.07 -5.15
C ILE A 540 10.30 -10.50 -5.04
N LYS A 541 11.07 -10.98 -6.02
CA LYS A 541 11.77 -12.28 -5.94
C LYS A 541 12.78 -12.31 -4.79
N ILE A 542 13.59 -11.26 -4.64
CA ILE A 542 14.50 -11.11 -3.49
C ILE A 542 13.71 -11.16 -2.17
N THR A 543 12.56 -10.51 -2.12
CA THR A 543 11.68 -10.52 -0.94
C THR A 543 11.20 -11.94 -0.61
N TYR A 544 10.75 -12.67 -1.63
CA TYR A 544 10.34 -14.06 -1.50
C TYR A 544 11.48 -14.92 -0.94
N ASP A 545 12.67 -14.83 -1.53
CA ASP A 545 13.86 -15.59 -1.10
C ASP A 545 14.27 -15.25 0.33
N CYS A 546 14.26 -13.96 0.68
CA CYS A 546 14.54 -13.48 2.03
C CYS A 546 13.56 -14.09 3.04
N PHE A 547 12.25 -14.03 2.79
CA PHE A 547 11.25 -14.67 3.65
C PHE A 547 11.42 -16.18 3.72
N LYS A 548 11.64 -16.85 2.57
CA LYS A 548 11.82 -18.30 2.50
C LYS A 548 13.03 -18.75 3.33
N SER A 549 14.11 -17.97 3.34
CA SER A 549 15.32 -18.27 4.11
C SER A 549 15.10 -18.30 5.64
N ILE A 550 14.10 -17.59 6.14
CA ILE A 550 13.76 -17.51 7.57
C ILE A 550 12.41 -18.16 7.91
N GLU A 551 11.72 -18.77 6.94
CA GLU A 551 10.39 -19.39 7.13
C GLU A 551 10.39 -20.43 8.26
N LYS A 552 11.44 -21.25 8.36
CA LYS A 552 11.57 -22.27 9.42
C LYS A 552 11.72 -21.67 10.83
N LEU A 553 12.10 -20.40 10.94
CA LEU A 553 12.20 -19.68 12.21
C LEU A 553 10.84 -19.08 12.63
N ASP A 554 9.84 -19.12 11.74
CA ASP A 554 8.53 -18.55 12.01
C ASP A 554 7.59 -19.48 12.77
N THR A 555 7.39 -19.16 14.04
CA THR A 555 6.47 -19.88 14.93
C THR A 555 5.01 -19.43 14.79
N THR A 556 4.73 -18.36 14.03
CA THR A 556 3.39 -17.77 13.90
C THR A 556 2.64 -18.21 12.64
N GLY A 557 3.37 -18.71 11.63
CA GLY A 557 2.83 -19.05 10.31
C GLY A 557 2.57 -17.82 9.42
N TYR A 558 2.99 -16.62 9.83
CA TYR A 558 2.83 -15.40 9.05
C TYR A 558 3.72 -15.34 7.82
N ILE A 559 4.93 -15.90 7.88
CA ILE A 559 5.78 -16.01 6.69
C ILE A 559 5.12 -16.90 5.65
N ASN A 560 4.67 -18.09 6.05
CA ASN A 560 3.94 -18.98 5.15
C ASN A 560 2.70 -18.27 4.58
N HIS A 561 1.94 -17.58 5.43
CA HIS A 561 0.82 -16.74 4.99
C HIS A 561 1.22 -15.70 3.93
N PHE A 562 2.31 -14.96 4.11
CA PHE A 562 2.80 -13.99 3.13
C PHE A 562 3.25 -14.64 1.82
N LEU A 563 3.81 -15.85 1.88
CA LEU A 563 4.32 -16.55 0.70
C LEU A 563 3.24 -17.28 -0.10
N THR A 564 2.14 -17.71 0.55
CA THR A 564 1.14 -18.59 -0.09
C THR A 564 -0.21 -17.93 -0.30
N SER A 565 -0.53 -16.85 0.40
CA SER A 565 -1.88 -16.29 0.29
C SER A 565 -2.14 -15.63 -1.05
N PRO A 566 -3.33 -15.83 -1.64
CA PRO A 566 -3.70 -15.19 -2.91
C PRO A 566 -3.81 -13.67 -2.77
N ARG A 567 -4.27 -13.21 -1.62
CA ARG A 567 -4.51 -11.80 -1.31
C ARG A 567 -4.04 -11.46 0.10
N LEU A 568 -3.62 -10.22 0.28
CA LEU A 568 -3.22 -9.64 1.57
C LEU A 568 -4.21 -8.57 2.00
N GLY A 569 -4.43 -8.46 3.31
CA GLY A 569 -5.23 -7.39 3.89
C GLY A 569 -4.58 -6.01 3.68
N ILE A 570 -5.35 -5.06 3.17
CA ILE A 570 -4.96 -3.67 3.04
C ILE A 570 -6.00 -2.77 3.70
N LYS A 571 -5.56 -1.59 4.14
CA LYS A 571 -6.45 -0.54 4.63
C LYS A 571 -7.00 0.26 3.45
N GLY A 572 -8.32 0.40 3.38
CA GLY A 572 -9.01 1.20 2.38
C GLY A 572 -9.18 2.64 2.84
N ASN A 573 -8.21 3.49 2.52
CA ASN A 573 -8.21 4.90 2.95
C ASN A 573 -9.34 5.70 2.27
N LEU A 574 -9.61 5.45 0.98
CA LEU A 574 -10.68 6.15 0.26
C LEU A 574 -12.06 5.77 0.80
N LEU A 575 -12.36 4.48 0.92
CA LEU A 575 -13.62 3.99 1.46
C LEU A 575 -13.83 4.42 2.90
N THR A 576 -12.80 4.37 3.74
CA THR A 576 -12.89 4.87 5.14
C THR A 576 -13.35 6.33 5.17
N ASN A 577 -12.83 7.16 4.26
CA ASN A 577 -13.20 8.59 4.16
C ASN A 577 -14.60 8.79 3.61
N LEU A 578 -14.94 8.07 2.53
CA LEU A 578 -16.27 8.10 1.94
C LEU A 578 -17.35 7.71 2.94
N ASN A 579 -17.04 6.81 3.89
CA ASN A 579 -17.94 6.39 4.96
C ASN A 579 -17.87 7.25 6.24
N LYS A 580 -17.19 8.42 6.21
CA LYS A 580 -17.03 9.34 7.35
C LYS A 580 -16.49 8.67 8.63
N MET A 581 -15.70 7.62 8.48
CA MET A 581 -15.11 6.94 9.63
C MET A 581 -13.93 7.78 10.14
N ASP A 582 -14.06 8.29 11.36
CA ASP A 582 -12.92 8.84 12.11
C ASP A 582 -12.23 7.68 12.82
N GLU A 583 -11.03 7.35 12.36
CA GLU A 583 -10.28 6.17 12.84
C GLU A 583 -9.84 6.30 14.30
N ALA A 584 -9.72 7.52 14.82
CA ALA A 584 -9.35 7.75 16.20
C ALA A 584 -10.50 7.37 17.14
N THR A 585 -11.74 7.63 16.72
CA THR A 585 -12.95 7.31 17.51
C THR A 585 -13.59 5.96 17.17
N ALA A 586 -13.25 5.40 16.01
CA ALA A 586 -13.84 4.17 15.52
C ALA A 586 -13.59 2.99 16.47
N SER A 587 -14.51 2.03 16.46
CA SER A 587 -14.40 0.83 17.29
C SER A 587 -13.06 0.13 17.04
N ARG A 588 -12.42 -0.33 18.14
CA ARG A 588 -11.27 -1.22 18.05
C ARG A 588 -11.62 -2.57 17.44
N GLU A 589 -12.82 -2.88 16.97
CA GLU A 589 -13.05 -4.07 16.15
C GLU A 589 -12.98 -3.74 14.65
N ASN A 590 -13.44 -2.53 14.28
CA ASN A 590 -13.49 -2.06 12.91
C ASN A 590 -13.04 -0.59 12.80
N PRO A 591 -11.73 -0.32 12.95
CA PRO A 591 -11.21 1.05 13.03
C PRO A 591 -11.20 1.78 11.68
N ALA A 592 -11.25 1.02 10.58
CA ALA A 592 -11.22 1.50 9.21
C ALA A 592 -11.80 0.42 8.30
N ILE A 593 -12.16 0.77 7.07
CA ILE A 593 -12.53 -0.22 6.07
C ILE A 593 -11.26 -0.93 5.59
N TYR A 594 -11.31 -2.26 5.53
CA TYR A 594 -10.23 -3.08 5.01
C TYR A 594 -10.69 -3.83 3.77
N ARG A 595 -9.77 -3.96 2.81
CA ARG A 595 -9.93 -4.71 1.58
C ARG A 595 -8.84 -5.76 1.47
N SER A 596 -9.00 -6.68 0.53
CA SER A 596 -7.93 -7.58 0.14
C SER A 596 -7.35 -7.11 -1.18
N TYR A 597 -6.04 -7.08 -1.32
CA TYR A 597 -5.37 -6.80 -2.59
C TYR A 597 -4.53 -8.01 -2.99
N TYR A 598 -4.32 -8.23 -4.28
CA TYR A 598 -3.50 -9.33 -4.77
C TYR A 598 -2.12 -9.31 -4.12
N ASN A 599 -1.63 -10.49 -3.73
CA ASN A 599 -0.32 -10.63 -3.14
C ASN A 599 0.77 -10.60 -4.24
N PRO A 600 1.62 -9.55 -4.31
CA PRO A 600 2.69 -9.47 -5.30
C PRO A 600 3.73 -10.59 -5.16
N LEU A 601 3.93 -11.17 -3.97
CA LEU A 601 4.90 -12.25 -3.76
C LEU A 601 4.58 -13.51 -4.57
N ASN A 602 3.32 -13.70 -4.95
CA ASN A 602 2.91 -14.81 -5.80
C ASN A 602 3.54 -14.74 -7.19
N THR A 603 4.00 -13.56 -7.64
CA THR A 603 4.68 -13.38 -8.95
C THR A 603 6.01 -14.13 -9.05
N PHE A 604 6.54 -14.63 -7.93
CA PHE A 604 7.63 -15.62 -7.95
C PHE A 604 7.29 -16.85 -8.81
N PHE A 605 6.01 -17.25 -8.83
CA PHE A 605 5.49 -18.39 -9.60
C PHE A 605 4.84 -17.97 -10.93
N TYR A 606 5.08 -16.73 -11.38
CA TYR A 606 4.52 -16.24 -12.64
C TYR A 606 5.35 -16.69 -13.85
N SER A 607 4.77 -17.53 -14.70
CA SER A 607 5.32 -17.87 -16.01
C SER A 607 5.09 -16.74 -17.04
N LYS A 608 6.14 -15.99 -17.33
CA LYS A 608 6.15 -14.98 -18.42
C LYS A 608 5.89 -15.62 -19.78
N THR A 609 6.41 -16.82 -20.01
CA THR A 609 6.26 -17.56 -21.27
C THR A 609 4.80 -17.91 -21.57
N LEU A 610 4.00 -18.21 -20.54
CA LEU A 610 2.57 -18.52 -20.73
C LEU A 610 1.67 -17.29 -20.81
N LEU A 611 1.97 -16.25 -20.05
CA LEU A 611 1.02 -15.16 -19.81
C LEU A 611 1.46 -13.82 -20.41
N SER A 612 2.70 -13.72 -20.90
CA SER A 612 3.23 -12.55 -21.61
C SER A 612 4.23 -12.94 -22.70
N PRO A 613 3.89 -13.88 -23.62
CA PRO A 613 4.79 -14.24 -24.71
C PRO A 613 5.00 -13.04 -25.65
N LYS A 614 6.23 -12.88 -26.15
CA LYS A 614 6.59 -11.78 -27.06
C LYS A 614 6.42 -12.12 -28.55
N SER A 615 6.62 -13.39 -28.92
CA SER A 615 6.55 -13.83 -30.32
C SER A 615 5.12 -14.18 -30.74
N LYS A 616 4.79 -13.85 -31.98
CA LYS A 616 3.54 -14.24 -32.67
C LYS A 616 3.71 -15.47 -33.56
N ASP A 617 4.91 -16.06 -33.57
CA ASP A 617 5.26 -17.25 -34.36
C ASP A 617 4.72 -18.53 -33.71
N ILE A 618 4.89 -19.65 -34.42
CA ILE A 618 4.59 -20.97 -33.87
C ILE A 618 5.56 -21.27 -32.73
N ILE A 619 5.02 -21.42 -31.52
CA ILE A 619 5.79 -21.68 -30.30
C ILE A 619 5.92 -23.16 -29.98
N TYR A 620 5.02 -23.99 -30.51
CA TYR A 620 5.03 -25.43 -30.32
C TYR A 620 4.31 -26.14 -31.46
N SER A 621 4.81 -27.29 -31.90
CA SER A 621 4.17 -28.11 -32.93
C SER A 621 4.43 -29.59 -32.70
N ARG A 622 3.44 -30.43 -33.03
CA ARG A 622 3.51 -31.88 -32.88
C ARG A 622 2.67 -32.58 -33.94
N TYR A 623 3.24 -33.63 -34.52
CA TYR A 623 2.53 -34.55 -35.40
C TYR A 623 1.87 -35.69 -34.61
N PHE A 624 0.61 -35.99 -34.93
CA PHE A 624 -0.18 -37.09 -34.37
C PHE A 624 -0.41 -38.15 -35.46
N PRO A 625 0.34 -39.27 -35.45
CA PRO A 625 0.27 -40.26 -36.52
C PRO A 625 -1.08 -40.94 -36.68
N LYS A 626 -1.84 -41.09 -35.59
CA LYS A 626 -3.14 -41.77 -35.60
C LYS A 626 -4.22 -40.95 -36.31
N GLU A 627 -4.22 -39.65 -36.09
CA GLU A 627 -5.15 -38.69 -36.70
C GLU A 627 -4.62 -38.10 -38.01
N ASP A 628 -3.36 -38.39 -38.36
CA ASP A 628 -2.61 -37.82 -39.49
C ASP A 628 -2.71 -36.29 -39.57
N VAL A 629 -2.36 -35.65 -38.45
CA VAL A 629 -2.47 -34.19 -38.30
C VAL A 629 -1.25 -33.63 -37.57
N THR A 630 -0.73 -32.53 -38.07
CA THR A 630 0.22 -31.68 -37.35
C THR A 630 -0.55 -30.58 -36.66
N ILE A 631 -0.46 -30.55 -35.32
CA ILE A 631 -1.01 -29.49 -34.49
C ILE A 631 0.10 -28.50 -34.16
N SER A 632 -0.11 -27.24 -34.48
CA SER A 632 0.78 -26.13 -34.12
C SER A 632 0.05 -25.14 -33.22
N ILE A 633 0.79 -24.50 -32.32
CA ILE A 633 0.30 -23.47 -31.39
C ILE A 633 1.09 -22.20 -31.64
N ARG A 634 0.41 -21.07 -31.65
CA ARG A 634 1.00 -19.74 -31.65
C ARG A 634 0.21 -18.80 -30.75
N HIS A 635 0.83 -17.71 -30.33
CA HIS A 635 0.12 -16.66 -29.61
C HIS A 635 -0.93 -15.97 -30.50
N LEU A 636 -1.95 -15.39 -29.86
CA LEU A 636 -2.95 -14.57 -30.53
C LEU A 636 -2.30 -13.32 -31.14
N ASP A 637 -2.55 -13.10 -32.42
CA ASP A 637 -2.25 -11.83 -33.07
C ASP A 637 -3.56 -11.08 -33.32
N LEU A 638 -3.85 -10.07 -32.47
CA LEU A 638 -5.11 -9.34 -32.51
C LEU A 638 -5.42 -8.75 -33.89
N ASP A 639 -4.41 -8.23 -34.60
CA ASP A 639 -4.61 -7.59 -35.91
C ASP A 639 -4.95 -8.60 -37.01
N ARG A 640 -4.54 -9.86 -36.84
CA ARG A 640 -4.76 -10.97 -37.78
C ARG A 640 -6.01 -11.78 -37.45
N ASP A 641 -6.26 -12.01 -36.17
CA ASP A 641 -7.13 -13.09 -35.70
C ASP A 641 -8.51 -12.59 -35.21
N LEU A 642 -8.68 -11.29 -34.96
CA LEU A 642 -9.90 -10.74 -34.34
C LEU A 642 -11.17 -11.03 -35.14
N GLU A 643 -11.18 -10.74 -36.45
CA GLU A 643 -12.35 -10.97 -37.31
C GLU A 643 -12.70 -12.47 -37.41
N MET A 644 -11.68 -13.34 -37.43
CA MET A 644 -11.85 -14.79 -37.42
C MET A 644 -12.49 -15.25 -36.11
N LEU A 645 -11.98 -14.79 -34.97
CA LEU A 645 -12.54 -15.11 -33.65
C LEU A 645 -13.96 -14.57 -33.50
N HIS A 646 -14.23 -13.37 -34.01
CA HIS A 646 -15.57 -12.81 -34.05
C HIS A 646 -16.53 -13.72 -34.82
N GLU A 647 -16.16 -14.20 -36.02
CA GLU A 647 -16.98 -15.18 -36.77
C GLU A 647 -17.18 -16.48 -35.97
N TRP A 648 -16.12 -16.99 -35.33
CA TRP A 648 -16.18 -18.21 -34.55
C TRP A 648 -17.17 -18.14 -33.40
N PHE A 649 -17.16 -17.05 -32.62
CA PHE A 649 -18.08 -16.86 -31.50
C PHE A 649 -19.55 -16.66 -31.95
N HIS A 650 -19.78 -16.28 -33.20
CA HIS A 650 -21.12 -16.14 -33.78
C HIS A 650 -21.72 -17.46 -34.28
N ARG A 651 -20.97 -18.56 -34.30
CA ARG A 651 -21.48 -19.89 -34.68
C ARG A 651 -22.45 -20.45 -33.63
N ASP A 652 -23.46 -21.18 -34.07
CA ASP A 652 -24.55 -21.68 -33.21
C ASP A 652 -24.07 -22.52 -32.02
N HIS A 653 -23.02 -23.32 -32.18
CA HIS A 653 -22.46 -24.12 -31.07
C HIS A 653 -21.63 -23.29 -30.09
N ALA A 654 -21.05 -22.18 -30.54
CA ALA A 654 -20.25 -21.27 -29.71
C ALA A 654 -21.16 -20.44 -28.80
N LYS A 655 -22.22 -19.84 -29.36
CA LYS A 655 -23.20 -19.01 -28.62
C LYS A 655 -23.73 -19.67 -27.34
N LYS A 656 -24.06 -20.98 -27.42
CA LYS A 656 -24.62 -21.75 -26.31
C LYS A 656 -23.67 -21.90 -25.11
N ILE A 657 -22.36 -21.86 -25.35
CA ILE A 657 -21.35 -22.22 -24.33
C ILE A 657 -20.50 -21.00 -23.93
N TRP A 658 -20.08 -20.19 -24.91
CA TRP A 658 -19.14 -19.08 -24.71
C TRP A 658 -19.83 -17.74 -24.42
N GLN A 659 -21.03 -17.50 -24.98
CA GLN A 659 -21.77 -16.24 -24.79
C GLN A 659 -20.93 -14.98 -25.12
N MET A 660 -20.03 -15.11 -26.11
CA MET A 660 -19.15 -14.05 -26.61
C MET A 660 -19.54 -13.59 -28.03
N ASP A 661 -20.81 -13.76 -28.42
CA ASP A 661 -21.38 -13.18 -29.65
C ASP A 661 -21.65 -11.68 -29.49
N TRP A 662 -20.68 -10.98 -28.91
CA TRP A 662 -20.65 -9.53 -28.74
C TRP A 662 -20.32 -8.85 -30.06
N SER A 663 -20.55 -7.54 -30.13
CA SER A 663 -20.07 -6.76 -31.27
C SER A 663 -18.54 -6.86 -31.41
N ILE A 664 -18.03 -6.75 -32.63
CA ILE A 664 -16.57 -6.79 -32.87
C ILE A 664 -15.81 -5.74 -32.05
N ARG A 665 -16.44 -4.60 -31.75
CA ARG A 665 -15.90 -3.55 -30.87
C ARG A 665 -15.72 -4.04 -29.44
N GLU A 666 -16.72 -4.71 -28.88
CA GLU A 666 -16.65 -5.27 -27.53
C GLU A 666 -15.63 -6.41 -27.44
N LEU A 667 -15.58 -7.26 -28.46
CA LEU A 667 -14.58 -8.32 -28.55
C LEU A 667 -13.15 -7.77 -28.65
N GLU A 668 -12.95 -6.70 -29.43
CA GLU A 668 -11.67 -6.00 -29.49
C GLU A 668 -11.27 -5.44 -28.13
N ALA A 669 -12.20 -4.75 -27.44
CA ALA A 669 -11.94 -4.18 -26.12
C ALA A 669 -11.55 -5.27 -25.11
N TYR A 670 -12.23 -6.42 -25.13
CA TYR A 670 -11.90 -7.58 -24.31
C TYR A 670 -10.45 -8.06 -24.54
N TYR A 671 -10.05 -8.29 -25.78
CA TYR A 671 -8.69 -8.76 -26.08
C TYR A 671 -7.62 -7.70 -25.80
N ARG A 672 -7.90 -6.41 -26.03
CA ARG A 672 -6.96 -5.33 -25.68
C ARG A 672 -6.74 -5.23 -24.17
N THR A 673 -7.78 -5.48 -23.39
CA THR A 673 -7.66 -5.58 -21.93
C THR A 673 -6.91 -6.84 -21.49
N MET A 674 -7.19 -7.98 -22.11
CA MET A 674 -6.50 -9.25 -21.84
C MET A 674 -5.00 -9.14 -22.13
N ILE A 675 -4.62 -8.70 -23.33
CA ILE A 675 -3.22 -8.57 -23.79
C ILE A 675 -2.45 -7.61 -22.89
N ALA A 676 -3.09 -6.53 -22.45
CA ALA A 676 -2.49 -5.60 -21.52
C ALA A 676 -2.33 -6.18 -20.10
N GLY A 677 -3.17 -7.16 -19.73
CA GLY A 677 -3.18 -7.86 -18.46
C GLY A 677 -2.04 -8.88 -18.30
N ASN A 678 -1.82 -9.33 -17.06
CA ASN A 678 -0.81 -10.35 -16.72
C ASN A 678 -1.46 -11.56 -16.04
N ALA A 679 -2.70 -11.90 -16.40
CA ALA A 679 -3.48 -12.94 -15.74
C ALA A 679 -4.06 -13.97 -16.70
N LEU A 680 -4.13 -13.66 -17.99
CA LEU A 680 -4.81 -14.45 -19.02
C LEU A 680 -4.08 -14.19 -20.33
N SER A 681 -3.85 -15.24 -21.12
CA SER A 681 -3.29 -15.14 -22.46
C SER A 681 -4.00 -16.09 -23.40
N SER A 682 -4.28 -15.62 -24.62
CA SER A 682 -5.00 -16.37 -25.64
C SER A 682 -4.06 -16.86 -26.75
N TYR A 683 -4.36 -18.03 -27.29
CA TYR A 683 -3.55 -18.76 -28.26
C TYR A 683 -4.41 -19.28 -29.40
N ILE A 684 -3.79 -19.43 -30.57
CA ILE A 684 -4.39 -20.05 -31.75
C ILE A 684 -3.72 -21.39 -32.00
N GLY A 685 -4.56 -22.42 -32.14
CA GLY A 685 -4.17 -23.75 -32.55
C GLY A 685 -4.50 -23.98 -34.02
N GLU A 686 -3.52 -24.48 -34.77
CA GLU A 686 -3.61 -24.77 -36.19
C GLU A 686 -3.50 -26.28 -36.45
N ALA A 687 -4.42 -26.82 -37.26
CA ALA A 687 -4.35 -28.18 -37.78
C ALA A 687 -3.86 -28.13 -39.22
N ASN A 688 -2.68 -28.70 -39.49
CA ASN A 688 -1.99 -28.65 -40.80
C ASN A 688 -1.87 -27.20 -41.34
N GLY A 689 -1.57 -26.24 -40.47
CA GLY A 689 -1.44 -24.81 -40.79
C GLY A 689 -2.75 -24.04 -40.92
N ILE A 690 -3.90 -24.67 -40.65
CA ILE A 690 -5.22 -24.01 -40.68
C ILE A 690 -5.69 -23.72 -39.25
N PRO A 691 -5.96 -22.46 -38.87
CA PRO A 691 -6.54 -22.13 -37.57
C PRO A 691 -7.89 -22.82 -37.35
N THR A 692 -8.00 -23.62 -36.29
CA THR A 692 -9.24 -24.34 -35.95
C THR A 692 -9.53 -24.40 -34.45
N CYS A 693 -8.58 -23.96 -33.62
CA CYS A 693 -8.71 -23.94 -32.17
C CYS A 693 -8.31 -22.57 -31.64
N ASN A 694 -9.05 -22.08 -30.64
CA ASN A 694 -8.60 -21.01 -29.76
C ASN A 694 -8.55 -21.57 -28.34
N PHE A 695 -7.52 -21.25 -27.58
CA PHE A 695 -7.48 -21.63 -26.18
C PHE A 695 -6.83 -20.52 -25.38
N GLU A 696 -7.21 -20.44 -24.11
CA GLU A 696 -6.71 -19.45 -23.19
C GLU A 696 -6.04 -20.16 -22.03
N VAL A 697 -4.94 -19.59 -21.56
CA VAL A 697 -4.26 -19.99 -20.34
C VAL A 697 -4.38 -18.84 -19.35
N TYR A 698 -4.83 -19.13 -18.14
CA TYR A 698 -4.99 -18.12 -17.10
C TYR A 698 -4.31 -18.52 -15.80
N TRP A 699 -3.91 -17.52 -15.02
CA TRP A 699 -3.35 -17.73 -13.71
C TRP A 699 -4.46 -17.82 -12.69
N ALA A 700 -4.72 -19.01 -12.15
CA ALA A 700 -5.93 -19.25 -11.34
C ALA A 700 -5.98 -18.37 -10.09
N ILE A 701 -4.83 -17.96 -9.55
CA ILE A 701 -4.75 -17.09 -8.36
C ILE A 701 -5.15 -15.63 -8.64
N ARG A 702 -5.21 -15.24 -9.91
CA ARG A 702 -5.68 -13.92 -10.38
C ARG A 702 -7.07 -14.00 -11.01
N ASP A 703 -7.66 -15.19 -11.08
CA ASP A 703 -8.97 -15.45 -11.65
C ASP A 703 -10.02 -15.71 -10.55
N MET A 704 -11.29 -15.43 -10.85
CA MET A 704 -12.41 -15.64 -9.94
C MET A 704 -12.55 -17.11 -9.50
N VAL A 705 -12.14 -18.08 -10.33
CA VAL A 705 -12.15 -19.50 -9.96
C VAL A 705 -11.31 -19.79 -8.71
N GLY A 706 -10.27 -18.99 -8.47
CA GLY A 706 -9.44 -19.09 -7.28
C GLY A 706 -10.19 -18.83 -5.97
N ASP A 707 -11.36 -18.19 -6.03
CA ASP A 707 -12.21 -17.93 -4.85
C ASP A 707 -13.08 -19.16 -4.47
N TYR A 708 -13.04 -20.25 -5.26
CA TYR A 708 -13.89 -21.46 -5.07
C TYR A 708 -13.14 -22.70 -4.56
N TYR A 709 -11.83 -22.63 -4.38
CA TYR A 709 -10.99 -23.69 -3.81
C TYR A 709 -9.70 -23.12 -3.22
N ASP A 710 -8.92 -23.94 -2.51
CA ASP A 710 -7.62 -23.53 -1.98
C ASP A 710 -6.59 -23.41 -3.11
N VAL A 711 -6.62 -22.26 -3.80
CA VAL A 711 -5.78 -21.96 -4.96
C VAL A 711 -4.32 -21.76 -4.54
N LEU A 712 -3.41 -22.31 -5.35
CA LEU A 712 -1.96 -22.13 -5.19
C LEU A 712 -1.41 -21.22 -6.30
N PRO A 713 -0.32 -20.47 -6.04
CA PRO A 713 0.34 -19.65 -7.07
C PRO A 713 0.86 -20.44 -8.27
N THR A 714 1.01 -21.77 -8.16
CA THR A 714 1.44 -22.66 -9.23
C THR A 714 0.28 -23.20 -10.09
N ASP A 715 -0.95 -22.78 -9.81
CA ASP A 715 -2.15 -23.27 -10.48
C ASP A 715 -2.48 -22.42 -11.73
N TYR A 716 -2.58 -23.10 -12.86
CA TYR A 716 -2.91 -22.48 -14.14
C TYR A 716 -4.18 -23.11 -14.70
N GLY A 717 -5.12 -22.30 -15.17
CA GLY A 717 -6.34 -22.77 -15.78
C GLY A 717 -6.32 -22.65 -17.29
N THR A 718 -7.24 -23.36 -17.95
CA THR A 718 -7.40 -23.24 -19.39
C THR A 718 -8.85 -23.25 -19.85
N HIS A 719 -9.14 -22.44 -20.87
CA HIS A 719 -10.35 -22.55 -21.69
C HIS A 719 -9.97 -23.01 -23.10
N GLN A 720 -10.82 -23.82 -23.73
CA GLN A 720 -10.54 -24.36 -25.07
C GLN A 720 -11.79 -24.31 -25.94
N PHE A 721 -11.67 -23.65 -27.09
CA PHE A 721 -12.68 -23.52 -28.12
C PHE A 721 -12.22 -24.24 -29.40
N ILE A 722 -13.12 -25.02 -30.01
CA ILE A 722 -12.90 -25.69 -31.29
C ILE A 722 -13.92 -25.15 -32.30
N ALA A 723 -13.42 -24.53 -33.37
CA ALA A 723 -14.27 -23.86 -34.35
C ALA A 723 -15.01 -24.82 -35.29
N PRO A 724 -14.40 -25.90 -35.81
CA PRO A 724 -15.09 -26.84 -36.68
C PRO A 724 -16.14 -27.67 -35.93
N THR A 725 -17.28 -27.90 -36.58
CA THR A 725 -18.31 -28.83 -36.11
C THR A 725 -18.20 -30.22 -36.73
N ASP A 726 -17.49 -30.34 -37.86
CA ASP A 726 -17.17 -31.62 -38.52
C ASP A 726 -16.27 -32.48 -37.61
N PRO A 727 -16.74 -33.67 -37.17
CA PRO A 727 -15.97 -34.57 -36.32
C PRO A 727 -14.58 -34.92 -36.87
N LYS A 728 -14.39 -34.95 -38.19
CA LYS A 728 -13.11 -35.25 -38.84
C LYS A 728 -12.10 -34.10 -38.77
N LYS A 729 -12.55 -32.88 -38.46
CA LYS A 729 -11.73 -31.67 -38.43
C LYS A 729 -11.58 -31.06 -37.03
N LYS A 730 -12.22 -31.65 -36.02
CA LYS A 730 -12.22 -31.11 -34.65
C LYS A 730 -10.89 -31.28 -33.93
N TYR A 731 -10.23 -32.43 -34.13
CA TYR A 731 -8.96 -32.80 -33.48
C TYR A 731 -8.86 -32.42 -31.99
N VAL A 732 -9.96 -32.56 -31.23
CA VAL A 732 -10.07 -32.02 -29.86
C VAL A 732 -8.95 -32.54 -28.96
N SER A 733 -8.78 -33.86 -28.91
CA SER A 733 -7.78 -34.49 -28.05
C SER A 733 -6.33 -34.18 -28.47
N PRO A 734 -5.95 -34.20 -29.77
CA PRO A 734 -4.67 -33.67 -30.22
C PRO A 734 -4.40 -32.22 -29.77
N PHE A 735 -5.36 -31.30 -29.93
CA PHE A 735 -5.20 -29.92 -29.46
C PHE A 735 -5.02 -29.85 -27.93
N THR A 736 -5.83 -30.59 -27.18
CA THR A 736 -5.74 -30.60 -25.71
C THR A 736 -4.40 -31.18 -25.24
N GLN A 737 -3.89 -32.24 -25.87
CA GLN A 737 -2.56 -32.77 -25.54
C GLN A 737 -1.45 -31.75 -25.84
N CYS A 738 -1.47 -31.10 -27.01
CA CYS A 738 -0.46 -30.08 -27.32
C CYS A 738 -0.50 -28.89 -26.35
N MET A 739 -1.68 -28.44 -25.97
CA MET A 739 -1.84 -27.38 -24.98
C MET A 739 -1.25 -27.79 -23.63
N ILE A 740 -1.54 -29.02 -23.16
CA ILE A 740 -1.02 -29.52 -21.88
C ILE A 740 0.51 -29.74 -21.94
N ASP A 741 1.02 -30.26 -23.06
CA ASP A 741 2.47 -30.38 -23.30
C ASP A 741 3.14 -29.00 -23.14
N TYR A 742 2.59 -27.99 -23.82
CA TYR A 742 3.11 -26.62 -23.78
C TYR A 742 3.08 -26.02 -22.36
N VAL A 743 1.97 -26.20 -21.64
CA VAL A 743 1.78 -25.65 -20.30
C VAL A 743 2.65 -26.36 -19.25
N PHE A 744 2.73 -27.69 -19.25
CA PHE A 744 3.52 -28.43 -18.25
C PHE A 744 5.02 -28.43 -18.49
N ALA A 745 5.47 -28.04 -19.67
CA ALA A 745 6.89 -27.79 -19.89
C ALA A 745 7.43 -26.59 -19.08
N GLN A 746 6.54 -25.70 -18.62
CA GLN A 746 6.92 -24.52 -17.84
C GLN A 746 7.14 -24.92 -16.38
N PRO A 747 8.31 -24.66 -15.78
CA PRO A 747 8.63 -25.16 -14.44
C PRO A 747 7.72 -24.62 -13.33
N GLU A 748 7.08 -23.46 -13.54
CA GLU A 748 6.22 -22.81 -12.55
C GLU A 748 4.86 -23.52 -12.37
N VAL A 749 4.44 -24.34 -13.33
CA VAL A 749 3.08 -24.90 -13.35
C VAL A 749 2.98 -26.21 -12.55
N GLY A 750 2.38 -26.17 -11.37
CA GLY A 750 2.18 -27.35 -10.53
C GLY A 750 1.00 -28.21 -11.00
N LYS A 751 -0.13 -27.59 -11.29
CA LYS A 751 -1.31 -28.26 -11.85
C LYS A 751 -2.07 -27.37 -12.82
N MET A 752 -2.75 -28.03 -13.75
CA MET A 752 -3.75 -27.42 -14.59
C MET A 752 -5.14 -27.58 -13.98
N ILE A 753 -5.94 -26.52 -14.01
CA ILE A 753 -7.31 -26.51 -13.52
C ILE A 753 -8.28 -26.24 -14.67
N GLY A 754 -9.52 -26.68 -14.51
CA GLY A 754 -10.56 -26.27 -15.46
C GLY A 754 -11.97 -26.48 -14.94
N GLU A 755 -12.84 -25.53 -15.27
CA GLU A 755 -14.15 -25.30 -14.67
C GLU A 755 -15.24 -25.26 -15.76
N GLY A 756 -15.41 -26.40 -16.43
CA GLY A 756 -16.40 -26.56 -17.50
C GLY A 756 -17.82 -26.72 -16.95
N ALA A 757 -18.83 -26.22 -17.65
CA ALA A 757 -20.22 -26.37 -17.25
C ALA A 757 -20.62 -27.84 -17.05
N VAL A 758 -21.43 -28.12 -16.02
CA VAL A 758 -21.79 -29.50 -15.63
C VAL A 758 -22.52 -30.28 -16.72
N ASN A 759 -23.20 -29.58 -17.63
CA ASN A 759 -23.94 -30.14 -18.76
C ASN A 759 -23.07 -30.41 -20.01
N SER A 760 -21.77 -30.11 -19.98
CA SER A 760 -20.86 -30.32 -21.13
C SER A 760 -20.20 -31.69 -21.10
N LEU A 761 -20.95 -32.74 -21.47
CA LEU A 761 -20.46 -34.13 -21.49
C LEU A 761 -19.23 -34.31 -22.39
N ALA A 762 -19.21 -33.69 -23.58
CA ALA A 762 -18.09 -33.78 -24.52
C ALA A 762 -16.79 -33.19 -23.94
N SER A 763 -16.88 -32.05 -23.24
CA SER A 763 -15.72 -31.44 -22.56
C SER A 763 -15.21 -32.36 -21.45
N MET A 764 -16.12 -32.93 -20.66
CA MET A 764 -15.79 -33.86 -19.57
C MET A 764 -15.07 -35.12 -20.08
N MET A 765 -15.59 -35.75 -21.14
CA MET A 765 -14.96 -36.94 -21.74
C MET A 765 -13.56 -36.63 -22.26
N ASN A 766 -13.36 -35.50 -22.94
CA ASN A 766 -12.04 -35.11 -23.43
C ASN A 766 -11.07 -34.83 -22.27
N LYS A 767 -11.50 -34.09 -21.24
CA LYS A 767 -10.68 -33.83 -20.03
C LYS A 767 -10.25 -35.13 -19.34
N ALA A 768 -11.16 -36.07 -19.15
CA ALA A 768 -10.81 -37.39 -18.59
C ALA A 768 -9.84 -38.16 -19.50
N HIS A 769 -10.00 -38.07 -20.83
CA HIS A 769 -9.09 -38.68 -21.79
C HIS A 769 -7.66 -38.16 -21.63
N VAL A 770 -7.46 -36.86 -21.39
CA VAL A 770 -6.13 -36.27 -21.21
C VAL A 770 -5.64 -36.21 -19.75
N GLY A 771 -6.33 -36.86 -18.80
CA GLY A 771 -5.83 -37.07 -17.44
C GLY A 771 -6.37 -36.14 -16.35
N PHE A 772 -7.32 -35.25 -16.67
CA PHE A 772 -8.05 -34.49 -15.65
C PHE A 772 -8.98 -35.40 -14.84
N LYS A 773 -9.17 -35.06 -13.57
CA LYS A 773 -10.16 -35.68 -12.67
C LYS A 773 -11.07 -34.59 -12.10
N ILE A 774 -12.34 -34.91 -11.94
CA ILE A 774 -13.30 -34.04 -11.25
C ILE A 774 -12.93 -34.01 -9.76
N GLU A 775 -12.76 -32.82 -9.21
CA GLU A 775 -12.57 -32.60 -7.77
C GLU A 775 -13.93 -32.42 -7.08
N LYS A 776 -14.69 -31.41 -7.53
CA LYS A 776 -16.02 -31.09 -7.00
C LYS A 776 -16.82 -30.26 -7.99
N VAL A 777 -18.11 -30.13 -7.74
CA VAL A 777 -18.97 -29.16 -8.44
C VAL A 777 -18.92 -27.82 -7.69
N ILE A 778 -18.74 -26.72 -8.40
CA ILE A 778 -18.75 -25.35 -7.86
C ILE A 778 -19.89 -24.54 -8.48
N GLU A 779 -20.43 -23.59 -7.72
CA GLU A 779 -21.49 -22.67 -8.15
C GLU A 779 -20.92 -21.27 -8.29
N MET A 780 -20.63 -20.88 -9.54
CA MET A 780 -20.13 -19.56 -9.90
C MET A 780 -21.30 -18.63 -10.27
N PRO A 781 -21.15 -17.30 -10.28
CA PRO A 781 -22.28 -16.37 -10.44
C PRO A 781 -23.04 -16.55 -11.76
N HIS A 782 -22.36 -17.07 -12.78
CA HIS A 782 -22.87 -17.25 -14.14
C HIS A 782 -23.00 -18.72 -14.57
N LYS A 783 -22.50 -19.70 -13.80
CA LYS A 783 -22.57 -21.13 -14.17
C LYS A 783 -22.37 -22.09 -13.00
N LYS A 784 -22.96 -23.28 -13.11
CA LYS A 784 -22.59 -24.46 -12.32
C LYS A 784 -21.53 -25.26 -13.07
N ALA A 785 -20.36 -25.44 -12.47
CA ALA A 785 -19.18 -25.98 -13.15
C ALA A 785 -18.58 -27.20 -12.43
N ASN A 786 -18.09 -28.18 -13.20
CA ASN A 786 -17.20 -29.22 -12.68
C ASN A 786 -15.79 -28.63 -12.57
N LEU A 787 -15.30 -28.46 -11.33
CA LEU A 787 -13.90 -28.13 -11.08
C LEU A 787 -13.08 -29.41 -11.28
N ASN A 788 -12.12 -29.37 -12.19
CA ASN A 788 -11.25 -30.49 -12.51
C ASN A 788 -9.80 -30.11 -12.33
N PHE A 789 -8.99 -31.06 -11.88
CA PHE A 789 -7.54 -30.91 -11.78
C PHE A 789 -6.83 -31.92 -12.66
N CYS A 790 -5.74 -31.48 -13.28
CA CYS A 790 -4.73 -32.34 -13.89
C CYS A 790 -3.39 -31.97 -13.27
N TYR A 791 -2.82 -32.87 -12.47
CA TYR A 791 -1.45 -32.71 -12.01
C TYR A 791 -0.49 -33.14 -13.11
N ARG A 792 0.64 -32.46 -13.20
CA ARG A 792 1.72 -32.75 -14.14
C ARG A 792 2.11 -34.23 -14.13
N GLU A 793 2.21 -34.82 -12.94
CA GLU A 793 2.55 -36.22 -12.74
C GLU A 793 1.46 -37.17 -13.26
N TRP A 794 0.19 -36.79 -13.17
CA TRP A 794 -0.92 -37.60 -13.71
C TRP A 794 -0.88 -37.63 -15.22
N TYR A 795 -0.60 -36.48 -15.83
CA TYR A 795 -0.45 -36.38 -17.28
C TYR A 795 0.71 -37.22 -17.80
N TRP A 796 1.89 -37.09 -17.19
CA TRP A 796 3.07 -37.87 -17.58
C TRP A 796 2.95 -39.36 -17.27
N ALA A 797 2.24 -39.77 -16.21
CA ALA A 797 1.96 -41.18 -15.99
C ALA A 797 1.10 -41.78 -17.12
N LYS A 798 0.19 -40.98 -17.69
CA LYS A 798 -0.68 -41.39 -18.80
C LYS A 798 -0.01 -41.29 -20.17
N PHE A 799 0.87 -40.30 -20.34
CA PHE A 799 1.64 -40.05 -21.56
C PHE A 799 3.14 -39.89 -21.24
N PRO A 800 3.86 -40.97 -20.89
CA PRO A 800 5.26 -40.89 -20.45
C PRO A 800 6.20 -40.25 -21.48
N GLN A 801 5.91 -40.44 -22.76
CA GLN A 801 6.65 -39.86 -23.88
C GLN A 801 6.60 -38.32 -23.92
N ASN A 802 5.68 -37.71 -23.18
CA ASN A 802 5.49 -36.25 -23.14
C ASN A 802 6.28 -35.56 -22.01
N LYS A 803 7.02 -36.31 -21.19
CA LYS A 803 7.74 -35.77 -20.02
C LYS A 803 8.89 -34.83 -20.39
N ASP A 804 9.63 -35.19 -21.44
CA ASP A 804 10.88 -34.52 -21.84
C ASP A 804 10.72 -33.77 -23.17
N ILE A 805 9.51 -33.28 -23.46
CA ILE A 805 9.26 -32.47 -24.66
C ILE A 805 10.04 -31.16 -24.53
N LEU A 806 10.99 -30.97 -25.45
CA LEU A 806 11.72 -29.72 -25.59
C LEU A 806 10.87 -28.75 -26.41
N ILE A 807 10.45 -27.65 -25.78
CA ILE A 807 9.85 -26.51 -26.49
C ILE A 807 11.00 -25.63 -26.94
N HIS A 808 11.09 -25.34 -28.23
CA HIS A 808 12.09 -24.39 -28.73
C HIS A 808 11.79 -22.99 -28.16
N PRO A 809 12.69 -22.40 -27.34
CA PRO A 809 12.52 -21.03 -26.92
C PRO A 809 12.85 -20.14 -28.12
N ILE A 810 11.85 -19.73 -28.90
CA ILE A 810 12.06 -18.75 -29.96
C ILE A 810 12.24 -17.37 -29.30
N ALA A 811 13.52 -16.96 -29.24
CA ALA A 811 14.06 -15.60 -29.16
C ALA A 811 13.44 -14.65 -28.11
N GLU A 812 13.85 -14.80 -26.84
CA GLU A 812 13.63 -13.78 -25.80
C GLU A 812 14.63 -12.59 -25.89
N GLU A 813 15.69 -12.68 -26.70
CA GLU A 813 16.87 -11.79 -26.60
C GLU A 813 16.81 -10.44 -27.34
N SER A 814 15.85 -10.17 -28.21
CA SER A 814 15.83 -8.89 -28.95
C SER A 814 14.68 -7.98 -28.51
N THR A 815 14.79 -7.35 -27.33
CA THR A 815 14.16 -6.07 -26.96
C THR A 815 14.40 -5.78 -25.47
N GLN A 816 15.64 -5.43 -25.14
CA GLN A 816 15.98 -4.81 -23.85
C GLN A 816 16.03 -3.27 -23.93
N ASN A 817 15.70 -2.67 -25.08
CA ASN A 817 15.83 -1.23 -25.31
C ASN A 817 14.53 -0.63 -25.85
N ILE A 818 13.47 -0.55 -25.04
CA ILE A 818 12.52 0.57 -25.11
C ILE A 818 12.14 0.88 -23.66
N LEU A 819 12.89 1.83 -23.09
CA LEU A 819 12.65 2.50 -21.81
C LEU A 819 11.52 3.53 -21.94
#